data_AF-A0AAD1G453-F1
#
_entry.id   AF-A0AAD1G453-F1
#
_cell.length_a   1.000
_cell.length_b   1.000
_cell.length_c   1.000
_cell.angle_alpha   90.00
_cell.angle_beta   90.00
_cell.angle_gamma   90.00
#
_symmetry.space_group_name_H-M   'P 1'
#
loop_
_entity.id
_entity.type
_entity.pdbx_description
1 polymer ?
#
loop_
_entity_poly.entity_id
_entity_poly.type
_entity_poly.pdbx_seq_one_letter_code
_entity_poly.pdbx_strand_id
1 'polypeptide(L)'
;MFDKLYSFFKRYLSANGGIYFNDTPLYDSLYTKSDYEKCSLKKDTALFYKTKDLYYVKSETIYKDFCFELEGILFNFDTSLLESKKYNEKVDLVFNLKDTDTKTNTLNFSVTLSSKGTQTKTNEILKECFNQGVKLDEEILKKAFVKFKKQGSMDYFIHKNALGFLEEQLDLYLFEYLFKEMTAFDLKRLNEINTIKEVALQVIVLVSEFENELCKIWNKPRFVLNSHFIVSLDQLKAKNYDLSKITSHPNYPKQVKEWQDLNLKTTDNLLENEFLPLDTIYFKDLEEEIKSQFNEDEINGTLIKSENYQALNSLKNRYKEAIDCIYIDPPYNTQNNEFVYADNFKRSSWLAMMENRLELAHALLNNKGVMFVSIDDNEQAYLKALMDEVFNGGGGGDNFVNTIIWEKKYSPQNDAKWFSDNHDFILLYAKDKGIWRPNLLPRTSEMNARYKNLDNDERGAWKPSDCLVKTYMASYDYPITTPSGKVVTPPKGRCWMTSKENFQKLVDDNRIYFGRNGDNVPSLKRFLSEVKQGTTPLTIWKYTEVGHNQDATKQLLALFNNVKLFDTPKPEALLQRILEISTKENDLVCDFFAGSGTTCTVAHKMKRKYIGIEMGEHFESVILPRLKKVIGGFKSGAAKEFNGGGVIKVYALESYEEILRKIKYEDNDKPLAYDEQYSDLVECKNESYTLNVEALEKMGVDIKETLENLHGVGVEFFNEKVVKFKGNDKEVEILKALKEALIW
;
A
#
# COMPACT_ATOMS: atom_id res chain seq x y z
N MET A 1 -25.19 -40.69 -5.26
CA MET A 1 -24.18 -40.08 -6.14
C MET A 1 -24.26 -38.56 -6.08
N PHE A 2 -25.38 -37.93 -6.45
CA PHE A 2 -25.59 -36.48 -6.34
C PHE A 2 -25.26 -35.92 -4.94
N ASP A 3 -25.80 -36.51 -3.86
CA ASP A 3 -25.54 -35.99 -2.50
C ASP A 3 -24.06 -36.00 -2.11
N LYS A 4 -23.27 -36.95 -2.63
CA LYS A 4 -21.83 -37.05 -2.35
C LYS A 4 -21.05 -36.00 -3.15
N LEU A 5 -21.39 -35.82 -4.43
CA LEU A 5 -20.84 -34.72 -5.25
C LEU A 5 -21.20 -33.35 -4.66
N TYR A 6 -22.47 -33.15 -4.31
CA TYR A 6 -22.96 -31.94 -3.65
C TYR A 6 -22.24 -31.72 -2.31
N SER A 7 -22.08 -32.76 -1.49
CA SER A 7 -21.36 -32.68 -0.22
C SER A 7 -19.89 -32.30 -0.42
N PHE A 8 -19.23 -32.80 -1.46
CA PHE A 8 -17.87 -32.41 -1.81
C PHE A 8 -17.81 -30.93 -2.22
N PHE A 9 -18.55 -30.52 -3.25
CA PHE A 9 -18.48 -29.15 -3.77
C PHE A 9 -18.96 -28.10 -2.75
N LYS A 10 -19.96 -28.41 -1.93
CA LYS A 10 -20.42 -27.51 -0.85
C LYS A 10 -19.33 -27.18 0.17
N ARG A 11 -18.36 -28.09 0.40
CA ARG A 11 -17.22 -27.84 1.30
C ARG A 11 -16.26 -26.79 0.74
N TYR A 12 -16.15 -26.68 -0.58
CA TYR A 12 -15.10 -25.91 -1.27
C TYR A 12 -15.62 -24.71 -2.08
N LEU A 13 -16.91 -24.64 -2.38
CA LEU A 13 -17.54 -23.52 -3.07
C LEU A 13 -18.29 -22.65 -2.07
N SER A 14 -17.96 -21.36 -2.03
CA SER A 14 -18.68 -20.36 -1.25
C SER A 14 -20.06 -20.04 -1.85
N ALA A 15 -20.90 -19.31 -1.11
CA ALA A 15 -22.21 -18.87 -1.59
C ALA A 15 -22.12 -17.98 -2.84
N ASN A 16 -20.97 -17.35 -3.04
CA ASN A 16 -20.60 -16.48 -4.14
C ASN A 16 -19.73 -17.19 -5.19
N GLY A 17 -19.52 -18.50 -5.06
CA GLY A 17 -18.82 -19.34 -6.04
C GLY A 17 -17.29 -19.37 -5.89
N GLY A 18 -16.72 -18.66 -4.91
CA GLY A 18 -15.27 -18.66 -4.68
C GLY A 18 -14.79 -20.02 -4.15
N ILE A 19 -13.59 -20.42 -4.58
CA ILE A 19 -13.00 -21.74 -4.29
C ILE A 19 -12.03 -21.63 -3.11
N TYR A 20 -12.42 -22.16 -1.95
CA TYR A 20 -11.58 -22.28 -0.74
C TYR A 20 -12.31 -23.15 0.30
N PHE A 21 -11.70 -23.49 1.43
CA PHE A 21 -12.44 -24.23 2.48
C PHE A 21 -13.58 -23.40 3.07
N ASN A 22 -14.78 -23.54 2.50
CA ASN A 22 -16.00 -22.82 2.84
C ASN A 22 -16.67 -23.41 4.10
N ASP A 23 -16.75 -24.74 4.18
CA ASP A 23 -17.23 -25.45 5.37
C ASP A 23 -16.20 -26.50 5.79
N THR A 24 -15.70 -26.39 7.02
CA THR A 24 -14.76 -27.36 7.59
C THR A 24 -15.44 -28.02 8.77
N PRO A 25 -16.02 -29.22 8.61
CA PRO A 25 -16.57 -29.94 9.74
C PRO A 25 -15.49 -30.22 10.77
N LEU A 26 -15.84 -30.11 12.06
CA LEU A 26 -14.94 -30.28 13.22
C LEU A 26 -14.35 -31.70 13.37
N TYR A 27 -14.59 -32.61 12.43
CA TYR A 27 -14.37 -34.04 12.56
C TYR A 27 -13.51 -34.67 11.44
N ASP A 28 -12.48 -33.98 10.96
CA ASP A 28 -11.47 -34.57 10.06
C ASP A 28 -10.06 -34.57 10.63
N SER A 29 -9.82 -35.60 11.44
CA SER A 29 -8.53 -36.03 12.00
C SER A 29 -7.54 -36.58 10.95
N LEU A 30 -7.51 -36.04 9.73
CA LEU A 30 -6.53 -36.43 8.70
C LEU A 30 -5.14 -35.82 8.94
N TYR A 31 -5.07 -34.67 9.64
CA TYR A 31 -3.81 -33.99 9.96
C TYR A 31 -3.42 -34.06 11.44
N THR A 32 -4.22 -34.69 12.29
CA THR A 32 -4.01 -34.70 13.75
C THR A 32 -3.37 -35.99 14.23
N LYS A 33 -2.03 -36.08 14.14
CA LYS A 33 -1.23 -36.96 15.00
C LYS A 33 -0.34 -36.11 15.90
N SER A 34 -0.87 -35.67 17.04
CA SER A 34 -0.17 -35.59 18.34
C SER A 34 -0.90 -34.66 19.31
N ASP A 35 -0.75 -34.95 20.60
CA ASP A 35 -1.31 -34.24 21.76
C ASP A 35 -0.81 -32.78 21.96
N TYR A 36 -0.26 -32.14 20.92
CA TYR A 36 0.14 -30.72 20.94
C TYR A 36 -1.04 -29.73 20.84
N GLU A 37 -2.28 -30.21 20.65
CA GLU A 37 -3.49 -29.40 20.42
C GLU A 37 -3.98 -28.57 21.63
N LYS A 38 -3.30 -28.56 22.78
CA LYS A 38 -3.64 -27.60 23.86
C LYS A 38 -3.07 -26.20 23.66
N CYS A 39 -2.20 -25.97 22.66
CA CYS A 39 -1.50 -24.69 22.49
C CYS A 39 -1.71 -23.99 21.14
N SER A 40 -2.69 -24.38 20.31
CA SER A 40 -2.98 -23.68 19.06
C SER A 40 -4.48 -23.58 18.82
N LEU A 41 -5.00 -22.37 18.73
CA LEU A 41 -6.38 -22.11 18.30
C LEU A 41 -6.55 -22.72 16.90
N LYS A 42 -7.34 -23.80 16.80
CA LYS A 42 -7.74 -24.50 15.56
C LYS A 42 -8.14 -23.60 14.37
N LYS A 43 -8.40 -22.32 14.60
CA LYS A 43 -8.83 -21.35 13.60
C LYS A 43 -7.69 -20.74 12.79
N ASP A 44 -6.52 -20.47 13.38
CA ASP A 44 -5.47 -19.66 12.72
C ASP A 44 -4.60 -20.50 11.76
N THR A 45 -4.23 -21.74 12.11
CA THR A 45 -3.58 -22.66 11.16
C THR A 45 -4.51 -23.00 9.99
N ALA A 46 -5.80 -23.20 10.26
CA ALA A 46 -6.81 -23.40 9.22
C ALA A 46 -6.97 -22.16 8.33
N LEU A 47 -6.71 -20.96 8.86
CA LEU A 47 -6.83 -19.68 8.16
C LEU A 47 -5.73 -19.48 7.11
N PHE A 48 -4.50 -19.90 7.41
CA PHE A 48 -3.38 -19.83 6.48
C PHE A 48 -3.58 -20.76 5.27
N TYR A 49 -3.90 -22.03 5.51
CA TYR A 49 -4.23 -22.97 4.43
C TYR A 49 -5.47 -22.55 3.62
N LYS A 50 -6.40 -21.79 4.23
CA LYS A 50 -7.56 -21.24 3.54
C LYS A 50 -7.25 -20.11 2.57
N THR A 51 -6.09 -19.46 2.68
CA THR A 51 -5.84 -18.20 1.97
C THR A 51 -4.53 -18.12 1.20
N LYS A 52 -3.57 -19.02 1.47
CA LYS A 52 -2.23 -19.05 0.86
C LYS A 52 -2.22 -19.01 -0.68
N ASP A 53 -3.23 -19.63 -1.28
CA ASP A 53 -3.35 -19.73 -2.75
C ASP A 53 -4.48 -18.87 -3.32
N LEU A 54 -4.84 -17.78 -2.64
CA LEU A 54 -5.89 -16.89 -3.10
C LEU A 54 -5.34 -15.51 -3.49
N TYR A 55 -5.91 -14.95 -4.55
CA TYR A 55 -5.91 -13.51 -4.77
C TYR A 55 -7.06 -12.88 -3.99
N TYR A 56 -6.75 -11.90 -3.13
CA TYR A 56 -7.79 -11.03 -2.59
C TYR A 56 -8.18 -9.99 -3.65
N VAL A 57 -9.42 -10.05 -4.11
CA VAL A 57 -9.94 -9.11 -5.09
C VAL A 57 -10.82 -8.11 -4.38
N LYS A 58 -10.38 -6.86 -4.39
CA LYS A 58 -11.17 -5.75 -3.87
C LYS A 58 -12.16 -5.28 -4.93
N SER A 59 -13.19 -6.09 -5.19
CA SER A 59 -14.23 -5.82 -6.20
C SER A 59 -15.32 -4.87 -5.69
N GLU A 60 -16.02 -4.20 -6.60
CA GLU A 60 -17.20 -3.41 -6.25
C GLU A 60 -18.31 -4.32 -5.69
N THR A 61 -19.12 -3.79 -4.76
CA THR A 61 -20.35 -4.47 -4.37
C THR A 61 -21.42 -4.27 -5.45
N ILE A 62 -21.79 -5.36 -6.12
CA ILE A 62 -22.96 -5.39 -7.00
C ILE A 62 -24.21 -5.67 -6.14
N TYR A 63 -24.89 -4.60 -5.73
CA TYR A 63 -26.19 -4.73 -5.06
C TYR A 63 -27.23 -5.22 -6.06
N LYS A 64 -27.94 -6.29 -5.70
CA LYS A 64 -29.07 -6.81 -6.48
C LYS A 64 -30.37 -6.41 -5.81
N ASP A 65 -31.43 -6.42 -6.62
CA ASP A 65 -32.79 -6.32 -6.12
C ASP A 65 -33.01 -7.37 -5.04
N PHE A 66 -33.56 -6.93 -3.92
CA PHE A 66 -33.62 -7.75 -2.72
C PHE A 66 -34.94 -7.55 -2.02
N CYS A 67 -35.69 -8.65 -1.91
CA CYS A 67 -36.99 -8.68 -1.27
C CYS A 67 -36.96 -9.67 -0.11
N PHE A 68 -37.40 -9.24 1.07
CA PHE A 68 -37.49 -10.11 2.24
C PHE A 68 -38.54 -9.63 3.23
N GLU A 69 -39.07 -10.57 4.01
CA GLU A 69 -39.94 -10.28 5.14
C GLU A 69 -39.12 -10.03 6.42
N LEU A 70 -39.56 -9.05 7.21
CA LEU A 70 -39.05 -8.75 8.55
C LEU A 70 -40.20 -8.22 9.42
N GLU A 71 -40.48 -8.91 10.54
CA GLU A 71 -41.56 -8.56 11.48
C GLU A 71 -42.94 -8.40 10.80
N GLY A 72 -43.26 -9.25 9.81
CA GLY A 72 -44.53 -9.24 9.09
C GLY A 72 -44.68 -8.12 8.04
N ILE A 73 -43.61 -7.38 7.75
CA ILE A 73 -43.54 -6.36 6.69
C ILE A 73 -42.63 -6.89 5.58
N LEU A 74 -43.09 -6.81 4.34
CA LEU A 74 -42.29 -7.15 3.17
C LEU A 74 -41.48 -5.92 2.73
N PHE A 75 -40.16 -6.02 2.75
CA PHE A 75 -39.27 -4.96 2.28
C PHE A 75 -38.76 -5.32 0.89
N ASN A 76 -39.03 -4.47 -0.09
CA ASN A 76 -38.56 -4.61 -1.45
C ASN A 76 -37.60 -3.47 -1.80
N PHE A 77 -36.39 -3.81 -2.25
CA PHE A 77 -35.35 -2.86 -2.62
C PHE A 77 -35.03 -2.97 -4.10
N ASP A 78 -35.23 -1.88 -4.83
CA ASP A 78 -34.93 -1.70 -6.24
C ASP A 78 -33.58 -0.99 -6.41
N THR A 79 -32.68 -1.65 -7.13
CA THR A 79 -31.29 -1.25 -7.34
C THR A 79 -31.03 -0.64 -8.71
N SER A 80 -32.06 -0.47 -9.55
CA SER A 80 -31.94 0.05 -10.93
C SER A 80 -31.33 1.45 -11.06
N LEU A 81 -31.33 2.23 -9.98
CA LEU A 81 -30.75 3.59 -9.92
C LEU A 81 -29.34 3.63 -9.32
N LEU A 82 -28.74 2.49 -9.00
CA LEU A 82 -27.35 2.44 -8.53
C LEU A 82 -26.40 2.54 -9.73
N GLU A 83 -25.64 3.62 -9.77
CA GLU A 83 -24.53 3.76 -10.70
C GLU A 83 -23.36 2.90 -10.22
N SER A 84 -22.75 2.13 -11.12
CA SER A 84 -21.54 1.37 -10.82
C SER A 84 -20.31 2.28 -10.77
N LYS A 85 -19.47 2.10 -9.76
CA LYS A 85 -18.18 2.79 -9.62
C LYS A 85 -17.07 2.09 -10.42
N LYS A 86 -15.95 2.80 -10.58
CA LYS A 86 -14.75 2.27 -11.27
C LYS A 86 -13.88 1.42 -10.33
N TYR A 87 -13.89 1.73 -9.04
CA TYR A 87 -13.12 1.06 -7.99
C TYR A 87 -14.04 0.75 -6.80
N ASN A 88 -13.61 -0.15 -5.90
CA ASN A 88 -14.30 -0.46 -4.65
C ASN A 88 -14.09 0.63 -3.58
N GLU A 89 -14.56 1.83 -3.89
CA GLU A 89 -14.65 2.96 -2.98
C GLU A 89 -15.70 2.65 -1.89
N LYS A 90 -15.53 3.20 -0.69
CA LYS A 90 -16.55 3.07 0.35
C LYS A 90 -17.79 3.86 -0.09
N VAL A 91 -18.91 3.18 -0.33
CA VAL A 91 -20.15 3.83 -0.77
C VAL A 91 -21.19 3.87 0.35
N ASP A 92 -21.69 5.08 0.63
CA ASP A 92 -22.88 5.25 1.44
C ASP A 92 -24.14 5.12 0.55
N LEU A 93 -25.05 4.23 0.95
CA LEU A 93 -26.34 4.06 0.29
C LEU A 93 -27.41 4.98 0.88
N VAL A 94 -28.22 5.56 0.00
CA VAL A 94 -29.43 6.32 0.31
C VAL A 94 -30.65 5.51 -0.10
N PHE A 95 -31.54 5.26 0.86
CA PHE A 95 -32.80 4.55 0.65
C PHE A 95 -33.94 5.57 0.55
N ASN A 96 -34.65 5.55 -0.57
CA ASN A 96 -35.79 6.42 -0.82
C ASN A 96 -37.05 5.56 -0.95
N LEU A 97 -38.05 5.79 -0.09
CA LEU A 97 -39.35 5.12 -0.19
C LEU A 97 -40.04 5.57 -1.49
N LYS A 98 -40.43 4.63 -2.35
CA LYS A 98 -41.18 4.90 -3.59
C LYS A 98 -42.68 4.90 -3.33
N ASP A 99 -43.16 3.83 -2.73
CA ASP A 99 -44.56 3.57 -2.45
C ASP A 99 -44.73 2.45 -1.41
N THR A 100 -45.97 2.29 -0.94
CA THR A 100 -46.36 1.23 -0.02
C THR A 100 -47.59 0.50 -0.54
N ASP A 101 -47.57 -0.82 -0.52
CA ASP A 101 -48.74 -1.65 -0.79
C ASP A 101 -49.35 -2.14 0.53
N THR A 102 -50.47 -1.53 0.91
CA THR A 102 -51.19 -1.84 2.15
C THR A 102 -51.92 -3.20 2.11
N LYS A 103 -52.14 -3.78 0.93
CA LYS A 103 -52.78 -5.12 0.81
C LYS A 103 -51.82 -6.24 1.15
N THR A 104 -50.55 -6.08 0.79
CA THR A 104 -49.48 -7.06 1.01
C THR A 104 -48.55 -6.67 2.15
N ASN A 105 -48.77 -5.50 2.77
CA ASN A 105 -47.91 -4.89 3.78
C ASN A 105 -46.46 -4.73 3.28
N THR A 106 -46.31 -4.25 2.04
CA THR A 106 -45.02 -4.11 1.36
C THR A 106 -44.54 -2.68 1.33
N LEU A 107 -43.25 -2.46 1.60
CA LEU A 107 -42.55 -1.18 1.45
C LEU A 107 -41.56 -1.27 0.30
N ASN A 108 -41.76 -0.44 -0.74
CA ASN A 108 -40.90 -0.40 -1.92
C ASN A 108 -39.88 0.74 -1.81
N PHE A 109 -38.60 0.41 -1.85
CA PHE A 109 -37.49 1.37 -1.79
C PHE A 109 -36.72 1.43 -3.10
N SER A 110 -36.38 2.62 -3.56
CA SER A 110 -35.24 2.84 -4.46
C SER A 110 -33.96 2.99 -3.65
N VAL A 111 -32.89 2.39 -4.13
CA VAL A 111 -31.54 2.57 -3.57
C VAL A 111 -30.70 3.39 -4.53
N THR A 112 -29.99 4.39 -3.99
CA THR A 112 -29.11 5.29 -4.74
C THR A 112 -27.79 5.49 -3.97
N LEU A 113 -26.72 5.92 -4.64
CA LEU A 113 -25.48 6.30 -3.96
C LEU A 113 -25.64 7.69 -3.31
N SER A 114 -25.00 7.88 -2.15
CA SER A 114 -24.91 9.21 -1.53
C SER A 114 -24.11 10.15 -2.44
N SER A 115 -24.71 11.27 -2.82
CA SER A 115 -24.01 12.38 -3.48
C SER A 115 -23.89 13.54 -2.50
N LYS A 116 -22.68 14.10 -2.35
CA LYS A 116 -22.41 15.32 -1.56
C LYS A 116 -22.96 15.28 -0.11
N GLY A 117 -22.88 14.13 0.55
CA GLY A 117 -23.34 13.97 1.93
C GLY A 117 -24.86 13.82 2.09
N THR A 118 -25.58 13.50 1.00
CA THR A 118 -27.01 13.15 1.08
C THR A 118 -27.18 11.89 1.93
N GLN A 119 -28.11 11.91 2.87
CA GLN A 119 -28.38 10.79 3.78
C GLN A 119 -29.83 10.33 3.67
N THR A 120 -30.05 9.06 4.02
CA THR A 120 -31.39 8.48 4.13
C THR A 120 -32.20 9.26 5.16
N LYS A 121 -33.33 9.83 4.73
CA LYS A 121 -34.18 10.64 5.59
C LYS A 121 -35.19 9.77 6.36
N THR A 122 -34.68 9.01 7.32
CA THR A 122 -35.46 8.02 8.10
C THR A 122 -36.73 8.62 8.72
N ASN A 123 -36.66 9.85 9.25
CA ASN A 123 -37.82 10.51 9.86
C ASN A 123 -38.93 10.83 8.84
N GLU A 124 -38.57 11.19 7.60
CA GLU A 124 -39.56 11.44 6.55
C GLU A 124 -40.24 10.13 6.13
N ILE A 125 -39.46 9.05 5.98
CA ILE A 125 -39.95 7.71 5.63
C ILE A 125 -40.94 7.20 6.70
N LEU A 126 -40.60 7.30 7.98
CA LEU A 126 -41.48 6.86 9.08
C LEU A 126 -42.80 7.64 9.09
N LYS A 127 -42.75 8.95 8.82
CA LYS A 127 -43.95 9.80 8.75
C LYS A 127 -44.86 9.41 7.59
N GLU A 128 -44.28 9.09 6.43
CA GLU A 128 -45.01 8.68 5.25
C GLU A 128 -45.69 7.31 5.46
N CYS A 129 -44.97 6.32 5.99
CA CYS A 129 -45.53 5.02 6.35
C CYS A 129 -46.69 5.15 7.36
N PHE A 130 -46.56 6.02 8.37
CA PHE A 130 -47.63 6.26 9.34
C PHE A 130 -48.89 6.85 8.67
N ASN A 131 -48.73 7.83 7.78
CA ASN A 131 -49.85 8.43 7.05
C ASN A 131 -50.57 7.42 6.15
N GLN A 132 -49.87 6.39 5.67
CA GLN A 132 -50.41 5.33 4.81
C GLN A 132 -50.94 4.12 5.60
N GLY A 133 -50.94 4.20 6.94
CA GLY A 133 -51.50 3.16 7.82
C GLY A 133 -50.57 1.98 8.10
N VAL A 134 -49.29 2.07 7.73
CA VAL A 134 -48.27 1.04 8.01
C VAL A 134 -47.61 1.33 9.35
N LYS A 135 -47.71 0.39 10.30
CA LYS A 135 -47.05 0.50 11.61
C LYS A 135 -45.60 0.03 11.49
N LEU A 136 -44.67 0.98 11.36
CA LEU A 136 -43.24 0.74 11.23
C LEU A 136 -42.47 1.50 12.31
N ASP A 137 -41.57 0.83 13.02
CA ASP A 137 -40.65 1.47 13.96
C ASP A 137 -39.27 1.75 13.33
N GLU A 138 -38.50 2.64 13.95
CA GLU A 138 -37.18 3.03 13.46
C GLU A 138 -36.16 1.88 13.53
N GLU A 139 -36.28 0.97 14.50
CA GLU A 139 -35.34 -0.14 14.67
C GLU A 139 -35.50 -1.20 13.57
N ILE A 140 -36.73 -1.56 13.22
CA ILE A 140 -37.08 -2.46 12.13
C ILE A 140 -36.60 -1.87 10.81
N LEU A 141 -36.83 -0.58 10.57
CA LEU A 141 -36.36 0.09 9.35
C LEU A 141 -34.83 0.09 9.26
N LYS A 142 -34.12 0.39 10.35
CA LYS A 142 -32.66 0.28 10.42
C LYS A 142 -32.18 -1.16 10.19
N LYS A 143 -32.83 -2.15 10.80
CA LYS A 143 -32.53 -3.58 10.59
C LYS A 143 -32.73 -4.00 9.14
N ALA A 144 -33.78 -3.50 8.47
CA ALA A 144 -34.03 -3.77 7.07
C ALA A 144 -32.91 -3.20 6.17
N PHE A 145 -32.50 -1.95 6.39
CA PHE A 145 -31.37 -1.35 5.66
C PHE A 145 -30.05 -2.09 5.92
N VAL A 146 -29.78 -2.49 7.17
CA VAL A 146 -28.60 -3.30 7.50
C VAL A 146 -28.65 -4.64 6.79
N LYS A 147 -29.80 -5.31 6.76
CA LYS A 147 -29.99 -6.59 6.07
C LYS A 147 -29.78 -6.46 4.56
N PHE A 148 -30.24 -5.38 3.94
CA PHE A 148 -29.92 -5.07 2.54
C PHE A 148 -28.41 -4.85 2.33
N LYS A 149 -27.77 -4.04 3.18
CA LYS A 149 -26.33 -3.72 3.10
C LYS A 149 -25.42 -4.94 3.24
N LYS A 150 -25.88 -6.05 3.81
CA LYS A 150 -25.11 -7.31 3.91
C LYS A 150 -24.68 -7.87 2.56
N GLN A 151 -25.35 -7.51 1.46
CA GLN A 151 -24.92 -7.88 0.11
C GLN A 151 -23.47 -7.44 -0.19
N GLY A 152 -23.02 -6.32 0.38
CA GLY A 152 -21.66 -5.80 0.20
C GLY A 152 -20.62 -6.21 1.23
N SER A 153 -20.97 -7.16 2.12
CA SER A 153 -20.07 -7.60 3.19
C SER A 153 -19.28 -8.87 2.86
N MET A 154 -19.31 -9.33 1.61
CA MET A 154 -18.65 -10.54 1.16
C MET A 154 -17.34 -10.20 0.43
N ASP A 155 -16.24 -10.71 0.98
CA ASP A 155 -14.93 -10.71 0.31
C ASP A 155 -14.97 -11.61 -0.94
N TYR A 156 -14.31 -11.19 -2.01
CA TYR A 156 -14.13 -11.98 -3.23
C TYR A 156 -12.68 -12.47 -3.34
N PHE A 157 -12.54 -13.72 -3.73
CA PHE A 157 -11.25 -14.38 -3.90
C PHE A 157 -11.21 -15.12 -5.22
N ILE A 158 -10.03 -15.16 -5.82
CA ILE A 158 -9.72 -16.00 -6.98
C ILE A 158 -8.63 -16.98 -6.58
N HIS A 159 -8.87 -18.26 -6.77
CA HIS A 159 -7.93 -19.33 -6.45
C HIS A 159 -6.85 -19.45 -7.53
N LYS A 160 -5.58 -19.33 -7.12
CA LYS A 160 -4.39 -19.32 -8.01
C LYS A 160 -4.21 -20.63 -8.79
N ASN A 161 -4.61 -21.77 -8.21
CA ASN A 161 -4.54 -23.11 -8.82
C ASN A 161 -5.75 -24.00 -8.44
N ALA A 162 -6.94 -23.64 -8.93
CA ALA A 162 -8.19 -24.33 -8.54
C ALA A 162 -8.18 -25.83 -8.88
N LEU A 163 -7.61 -26.18 -10.03
CA LEU A 163 -7.56 -27.57 -10.53
C LEU A 163 -6.80 -28.45 -9.56
N GLY A 164 -5.53 -28.13 -9.29
CA GLY A 164 -4.68 -28.94 -8.41
C GLY A 164 -5.23 -29.02 -6.99
N PHE A 165 -5.78 -27.92 -6.47
CA PHE A 165 -6.40 -27.90 -5.15
C PHE A 165 -7.60 -28.84 -5.09
N LEU A 166 -8.57 -28.70 -6.00
CA LEU A 166 -9.79 -29.51 -5.96
C LEU A 166 -9.52 -30.99 -6.26
N GLU A 167 -8.54 -31.30 -7.12
CA GLU A 167 -8.10 -32.69 -7.35
C GLU A 167 -7.53 -33.33 -6.08
N GLU A 168 -6.63 -32.62 -5.38
CA GLU A 168 -6.08 -33.09 -4.10
C GLU A 168 -7.19 -33.30 -3.07
N GLN A 169 -8.10 -32.33 -2.94
CA GLN A 169 -9.22 -32.43 -2.01
C GLN A 169 -10.18 -33.56 -2.37
N LEU A 170 -10.39 -33.84 -3.66
CA LEU A 170 -11.21 -34.95 -4.13
C LEU A 170 -10.57 -36.28 -3.75
N ASP A 171 -9.27 -36.43 -3.97
CA ASP A 171 -8.54 -37.65 -3.60
C ASP A 171 -8.60 -37.90 -2.09
N LEU A 172 -8.45 -36.87 -1.26
CA LEU A 172 -8.61 -36.96 0.20
C LEU A 172 -10.04 -37.34 0.60
N TYR A 173 -11.05 -36.72 -0.01
CA TYR A 173 -12.46 -37.02 0.24
C TYR A 173 -12.82 -38.47 -0.13
N LEU A 174 -12.35 -38.95 -1.28
CA LEU A 174 -12.58 -40.32 -1.73
C LEU A 174 -11.82 -41.33 -0.88
N PHE A 175 -10.59 -41.01 -0.45
CA PHE A 175 -9.85 -41.83 0.50
C PHE A 175 -10.61 -41.97 1.82
N GLU A 176 -11.10 -40.87 2.37
CA GLU A 176 -11.89 -40.87 3.60
C GLU A 176 -13.16 -41.73 3.46
N TYR A 177 -13.89 -41.53 2.37
CA TYR A 177 -15.09 -42.29 2.04
C TYR A 177 -14.81 -43.79 1.90
N LEU A 178 -13.70 -44.16 1.26
CA LEU A 178 -13.30 -45.55 1.06
C LEU A 178 -12.88 -46.22 2.37
N PHE A 179 -12.14 -45.54 3.25
CA PHE A 179 -11.53 -46.19 4.42
C PHE A 179 -12.26 -45.96 5.76
N LYS A 180 -13.07 -44.90 5.92
CA LYS A 180 -13.87 -44.68 7.15
C LYS A 180 -15.26 -45.31 7.08
N GLU A 181 -15.91 -45.31 5.91
CA GLU A 181 -17.29 -45.82 5.78
C GLU A 181 -17.35 -47.33 5.44
N MET A 182 -16.23 -47.98 5.12
CA MET A 182 -16.22 -49.38 4.68
C MET A 182 -15.63 -50.35 5.72
N THR A 183 -16.27 -51.52 5.82
CA THR A 183 -15.76 -52.70 6.53
C THR A 183 -15.30 -53.82 5.58
N ALA A 184 -15.70 -53.79 4.30
CA ALA A 184 -15.30 -54.73 3.24
C ALA A 184 -15.31 -54.07 1.85
N PHE A 185 -14.39 -54.48 0.96
CA PHE A 185 -14.19 -53.91 -0.38
C PHE A 185 -14.89 -54.72 -1.48
N ASP A 186 -16.09 -54.31 -1.89
CA ASP A 186 -16.83 -54.93 -3.00
C ASP A 186 -16.67 -54.19 -4.35
N LEU A 187 -16.81 -54.93 -5.45
CA LEU A 187 -16.59 -54.42 -6.81
C LEU A 187 -17.65 -53.39 -7.25
N LYS A 188 -18.87 -53.50 -6.75
CA LYS A 188 -19.96 -52.56 -7.07
C LYS A 188 -19.64 -51.17 -6.51
N ARG A 189 -19.16 -51.12 -5.26
CA ARG A 189 -18.83 -49.87 -4.57
C ARG A 189 -17.59 -49.20 -5.14
N LEU A 190 -16.58 -49.98 -5.55
CA LEU A 190 -15.42 -49.46 -6.27
C LEU A 190 -15.82 -48.80 -7.60
N ASN A 191 -16.74 -49.41 -8.35
CA ASN A 191 -17.28 -48.81 -9.56
C ASN A 191 -18.06 -47.52 -9.27
N GLU A 192 -18.89 -47.49 -8.23
CA GLU A 192 -19.60 -46.26 -7.79
C GLU A 192 -18.63 -45.12 -7.45
N ILE A 193 -17.50 -45.42 -6.78
CA ILE A 193 -16.46 -44.45 -6.44
C ILE A 193 -15.77 -43.92 -7.69
N ASN A 194 -15.41 -44.81 -8.63
CA ASN A 194 -14.81 -44.40 -9.90
C ASN A 194 -15.75 -43.47 -10.68
N THR A 195 -17.05 -43.79 -10.76
CA THR A 195 -18.02 -42.90 -11.42
C THR A 195 -18.14 -41.55 -10.71
N ILE A 196 -18.12 -41.51 -9.37
CA ILE A 196 -18.10 -40.24 -8.63
C ILE A 196 -16.84 -39.44 -8.97
N LYS A 197 -15.67 -40.09 -8.99
CA LYS A 197 -14.39 -39.45 -9.32
C LYS A 197 -14.41 -38.87 -10.74
N GLU A 198 -14.85 -39.65 -11.73
CA GLU A 198 -14.93 -39.21 -13.13
C GLU A 198 -15.83 -37.98 -13.29
N VAL A 199 -17.05 -38.01 -12.72
CA VAL A 199 -17.98 -36.87 -12.79
C VAL A 199 -17.44 -35.66 -12.03
N ALA A 200 -16.87 -35.87 -10.84
CA ALA A 200 -16.27 -34.78 -10.06
C ALA A 200 -15.12 -34.12 -10.83
N LEU A 201 -14.24 -34.90 -11.47
CA LEU A 201 -13.13 -34.37 -12.26
C LEU A 201 -13.61 -33.52 -13.44
N GLN A 202 -14.67 -33.92 -14.14
CA GLN A 202 -15.24 -33.10 -15.22
C GLN A 202 -15.76 -31.75 -14.71
N VAL A 203 -16.45 -31.74 -13.57
CA VAL A 203 -16.93 -30.49 -12.96
C VAL A 203 -15.76 -29.65 -12.44
N ILE A 204 -14.75 -30.27 -11.85
CA ILE A 204 -13.53 -29.59 -11.37
C ILE A 204 -12.82 -28.91 -12.55
N VAL A 205 -12.64 -29.59 -13.68
CA VAL A 205 -12.03 -29.02 -14.88
C VAL A 205 -12.80 -27.78 -15.33
N LEU A 206 -14.13 -27.90 -15.48
CA LEU A 206 -14.98 -26.77 -15.91
C LEU A 206 -14.87 -25.58 -14.94
N VAL A 207 -15.00 -25.81 -13.63
CA VAL A 207 -14.89 -24.75 -12.62
C VAL A 207 -13.49 -24.12 -12.62
N SER A 208 -12.45 -24.91 -12.85
CA SER A 208 -11.07 -24.44 -12.89
C SER A 208 -10.77 -23.63 -14.16
N GLU A 209 -11.40 -23.94 -15.29
CA GLU A 209 -11.30 -23.12 -16.51
C GLU A 209 -11.84 -21.70 -16.28
N PHE A 210 -12.99 -21.57 -15.62
CA PHE A 210 -13.51 -20.26 -15.22
C PHE A 210 -12.55 -19.53 -14.26
N GLU A 211 -12.04 -20.21 -13.24
CA GLU A 211 -11.13 -19.60 -12.28
C GLU A 211 -9.80 -19.15 -12.92
N ASN A 212 -9.29 -19.95 -13.86
CA ASN A 212 -8.09 -19.62 -14.63
C ASN A 212 -8.29 -18.37 -15.49
N GLU A 213 -9.48 -18.18 -16.07
CA GLU A 213 -9.82 -16.97 -16.82
C GLU A 213 -9.84 -15.74 -15.91
N LEU A 214 -10.48 -15.84 -14.74
CA LEU A 214 -10.46 -14.77 -13.73
C LEU A 214 -9.02 -14.45 -13.25
N CYS A 215 -8.19 -15.47 -13.04
CA CYS A 215 -6.78 -15.31 -12.71
C CYS A 215 -6.02 -14.54 -13.80
N LYS A 216 -6.28 -14.83 -15.09
CA LYS A 216 -5.64 -14.13 -16.21
C LYS A 216 -6.06 -12.67 -16.23
N ILE A 217 -7.35 -12.38 -16.11
CA ILE A 217 -7.88 -11.02 -16.08
C ILE A 217 -7.35 -10.25 -14.86
N TRP A 218 -7.22 -10.89 -13.71
CA TRP A 218 -6.68 -10.27 -12.50
C TRP A 218 -5.18 -9.93 -12.63
N ASN A 219 -4.40 -10.83 -13.21
CA ASN A 219 -2.94 -10.69 -13.37
C ASN A 219 -2.51 -9.95 -14.64
N LYS A 220 -3.45 -9.62 -15.53
CA LYS A 220 -3.22 -8.79 -16.71
C LYS A 220 -2.64 -7.42 -16.30
N PRO A 221 -1.49 -7.00 -16.84
CA PRO A 221 -1.03 -5.61 -16.78
C PRO A 221 -2.09 -4.63 -17.31
N ARG A 222 -2.21 -3.47 -16.67
CA ARG A 222 -3.28 -2.51 -16.95
C ARG A 222 -2.86 -1.49 -17.99
N PHE A 223 -3.80 -1.11 -18.85
CA PHE A 223 -3.63 0.07 -19.69
C PHE A 223 -3.53 1.33 -18.83
N VAL A 224 -2.65 2.24 -19.23
CA VAL A 224 -2.56 3.59 -18.66
C VAL A 224 -3.64 4.45 -19.28
N LEU A 225 -4.43 5.11 -18.43
CA LEU A 225 -5.57 5.94 -18.81
C LEU A 225 -5.37 7.37 -18.34
N ASN A 226 -5.73 8.33 -19.21
CA ASN A 226 -5.79 9.75 -18.89
C ASN A 226 -4.49 10.29 -18.24
N SER A 227 -3.34 9.86 -18.75
CA SER A 227 -2.04 10.40 -18.32
C SER A 227 -2.00 11.91 -18.52
N HIS A 228 -1.31 12.61 -17.62
CA HIS A 228 -1.04 14.04 -17.69
C HIS A 228 0.15 14.38 -16.79
N PHE A 229 0.70 15.58 -16.99
CA PHE A 229 1.82 16.10 -16.25
C PHE A 229 1.38 17.30 -15.43
N ILE A 230 1.93 17.42 -14.22
CA ILE A 230 1.90 18.65 -13.45
C ILE A 230 3.32 19.20 -13.40
N VAL A 231 3.50 20.37 -13.97
CA VAL A 231 4.81 21.00 -14.17
C VAL A 231 4.79 22.38 -13.55
N SER A 232 5.71 22.67 -12.64
CA SER A 232 5.84 24.03 -12.13
C SER A 232 6.40 25.00 -13.17
N LEU A 233 5.99 26.26 -13.10
CA LEU A 233 6.37 27.26 -14.11
C LEU A 233 7.89 27.52 -14.16
N ASP A 234 8.63 27.38 -13.06
CA ASP A 234 10.08 27.51 -13.01
C ASP A 234 10.77 26.45 -13.87
N GLN A 235 10.23 25.23 -13.91
CA GLN A 235 10.76 24.14 -14.72
C GLN A 235 10.52 24.41 -16.21
N LEU A 236 9.34 24.92 -16.58
CA LEU A 236 9.07 25.36 -17.96
C LEU A 236 9.97 26.54 -18.38
N LYS A 237 10.16 27.52 -17.49
CA LYS A 237 11.05 28.67 -17.73
C LYS A 237 12.50 28.22 -17.90
N ALA A 238 12.96 27.27 -17.08
CA ALA A 238 14.31 26.70 -17.20
C ALA A 238 14.53 26.00 -18.56
N LYS A 239 13.46 25.52 -19.20
CA LYS A 239 13.47 24.94 -20.55
C LYS A 239 13.24 25.97 -21.67
N ASN A 240 13.10 27.26 -21.35
CA ASN A 240 12.73 28.33 -22.28
C ASN A 240 11.40 28.05 -23.02
N TYR A 241 10.46 27.37 -22.36
CA TYR A 241 9.15 27.08 -22.93
C TYR A 241 8.33 28.37 -23.10
N ASP A 242 7.65 28.52 -24.23
CA ASP A 242 6.82 29.69 -24.52
C ASP A 242 5.49 29.64 -23.75
N LEU A 243 5.46 30.31 -22.60
CA LEU A 243 4.27 30.41 -21.75
C LEU A 243 3.10 31.17 -22.40
N SER A 244 3.33 31.92 -23.50
CA SER A 244 2.24 32.61 -24.19
C SER A 244 1.20 31.63 -24.73
N LYS A 245 1.64 30.45 -25.20
CA LYS A 245 0.79 29.34 -25.65
C LYS A 245 -0.22 28.93 -24.57
N ILE A 246 0.22 28.85 -23.32
CA ILE A 246 -0.63 28.53 -22.17
C ILE A 246 -1.65 29.65 -21.94
N THR A 247 -1.19 30.91 -21.88
CA THR A 247 -2.09 32.04 -21.57
C THR A 247 -3.12 32.33 -22.67
N SER A 248 -2.81 32.01 -23.93
CA SER A 248 -3.72 32.16 -25.07
C SER A 248 -4.70 31.00 -25.24
N HIS A 249 -4.48 29.88 -24.53
CA HIS A 249 -5.28 28.67 -24.73
C HIS A 249 -6.70 28.84 -24.16
N PRO A 250 -7.76 28.36 -24.86
CA PRO A 250 -9.15 28.51 -24.41
C PRO A 250 -9.46 27.94 -23.02
N ASN A 251 -8.71 26.94 -22.57
CA ASN A 251 -8.87 26.33 -21.24
C ASN A 251 -8.03 27.00 -20.14
N TYR A 252 -7.21 28.01 -20.43
CA TYR A 252 -6.42 28.73 -19.41
C TYR A 252 -7.26 29.21 -18.20
N PRO A 253 -8.50 29.74 -18.37
CA PRO A 253 -9.34 30.10 -17.24
C PRO A 253 -9.65 28.94 -16.28
N LYS A 254 -9.66 27.68 -16.74
CA LYS A 254 -9.85 26.50 -15.88
C LYS A 254 -8.63 26.28 -14.98
N GLN A 255 -7.42 26.42 -15.54
CA GLN A 255 -6.18 26.34 -14.77
C GLN A 255 -6.08 27.45 -13.72
N VAL A 256 -6.45 28.68 -14.10
CA VAL A 256 -6.47 29.82 -13.16
C VAL A 256 -7.46 29.56 -12.02
N LYS A 257 -8.65 29.04 -12.33
CA LYS A 257 -9.64 28.66 -11.33
C LYS A 257 -9.10 27.60 -10.37
N GLU A 258 -8.40 26.57 -10.88
CA GLU A 258 -7.77 25.57 -10.01
C GLU A 258 -6.74 26.22 -9.06
N TRP A 259 -5.89 27.12 -9.53
CA TRP A 259 -4.95 27.82 -8.64
C TRP A 259 -5.65 28.63 -7.55
N GLN A 260 -6.78 29.27 -7.90
CA GLN A 260 -7.62 30.00 -6.94
C GLN A 260 -8.27 29.05 -5.91
N ASP A 261 -8.85 27.94 -6.36
CA ASP A 261 -9.47 26.94 -5.49
C ASP A 261 -8.44 26.29 -4.53
N LEU A 262 -7.18 26.18 -4.98
CA LEU A 262 -6.05 25.74 -4.17
C LEU A 262 -5.46 26.82 -3.26
N ASN A 263 -5.97 28.07 -3.30
CA ASN A 263 -5.42 29.22 -2.59
C ASN A 263 -3.93 29.47 -2.85
N LEU A 264 -3.50 29.25 -4.10
CA LEU A 264 -2.14 29.58 -4.52
C LEU A 264 -2.03 31.09 -4.82
N LYS A 265 -0.88 31.67 -4.45
CA LYS A 265 -0.59 33.07 -4.78
C LYS A 265 -0.46 33.18 -6.29
N THR A 266 -1.28 34.04 -6.88
CA THR A 266 -1.28 34.34 -8.31
C THR A 266 -1.03 35.84 -8.50
N THR A 267 -0.31 36.19 -9.54
CA THR A 267 -0.18 37.56 -10.04
C THR A 267 -0.68 37.63 -11.48
N ASP A 268 -1.07 38.82 -11.96
CA ASP A 268 -1.56 38.99 -13.34
C ASP A 268 -0.52 38.56 -14.39
N ASN A 269 0.78 38.62 -14.04
CA ASN A 269 1.88 38.21 -14.90
C ASN A 269 2.39 36.81 -14.53
N LEU A 270 2.13 35.82 -15.39
CA LEU A 270 2.56 34.44 -15.17
C LEU A 270 4.10 34.29 -15.03
N LEU A 271 4.88 35.20 -15.61
CA LEU A 271 6.34 35.21 -15.47
C LEU A 271 6.81 35.48 -14.04
N GLU A 272 6.01 36.19 -13.24
CA GLU A 272 6.30 36.49 -11.83
C GLU A 272 5.88 35.36 -10.89
N ASN A 273 5.09 34.41 -11.38
CA ASN A 273 4.69 33.23 -10.63
C ASN A 273 5.70 32.11 -10.86
N GLU A 274 6.69 31.97 -9.98
CA GLU A 274 7.77 31.01 -10.16
C GLU A 274 7.27 29.56 -10.04
N PHE A 275 6.50 29.22 -9.01
CA PHE A 275 6.22 27.81 -8.68
C PHE A 275 4.79 27.32 -8.97
N LEU A 276 3.95 28.09 -9.67
CA LEU A 276 2.57 27.62 -9.92
C LEU A 276 2.58 26.29 -10.67
N PRO A 277 1.80 25.29 -10.23
CA PRO A 277 1.72 23.99 -10.88
C PRO A 277 0.79 24.06 -12.09
N LEU A 278 1.32 24.00 -13.31
CA LEU A 278 0.54 23.85 -14.53
C LEU A 278 0.14 22.38 -14.69
N ASP A 279 -1.15 22.11 -14.82
CA ASP A 279 -1.68 20.78 -15.09
C ASP A 279 -2.06 20.63 -16.58
N THR A 280 -1.38 19.72 -17.28
CA THR A 280 -1.61 19.48 -18.71
C THR A 280 -2.96 18.83 -19.00
N ILE A 281 -3.72 18.39 -17.98
CA ILE A 281 -5.09 17.89 -18.16
C ILE A 281 -6.00 18.91 -18.86
N TYR A 282 -5.74 20.22 -18.69
CA TYR A 282 -6.48 21.29 -19.35
C TYR A 282 -5.95 21.64 -20.74
N PHE A 283 -4.77 21.14 -21.12
CA PHE A 283 -4.01 21.50 -22.33
C PHE A 283 -3.58 20.24 -23.09
N LYS A 284 -4.52 19.33 -23.36
CA LYS A 284 -4.25 18.01 -23.97
C LYS A 284 -3.55 18.09 -25.33
N ASP A 285 -3.81 19.14 -26.10
CA ASP A 285 -3.16 19.46 -27.37
C ASP A 285 -1.68 19.88 -27.21
N LEU A 286 -1.31 20.42 -26.04
CA LEU A 286 0.06 20.82 -25.71
C LEU A 286 0.81 19.79 -24.86
N GLU A 287 0.13 18.73 -24.40
CA GLU A 287 0.69 17.79 -23.43
C GLU A 287 1.96 17.10 -23.95
N GLU A 288 1.95 16.55 -25.17
CA GLU A 288 3.13 15.89 -25.73
C GLU A 288 4.27 16.89 -25.99
N GLU A 289 3.95 18.13 -26.37
CA GLU A 289 4.95 19.20 -26.52
C GLU A 289 5.64 19.48 -25.18
N ILE A 290 4.87 19.61 -24.09
CA ILE A 290 5.38 19.84 -22.73
C ILE A 290 6.14 18.63 -22.21
N LYS A 291 5.58 17.42 -22.36
CA LYS A 291 6.19 16.14 -21.96
C LYS A 291 7.56 15.95 -22.61
N SER A 292 7.70 16.30 -23.89
CA SER A 292 8.97 16.19 -24.62
C SER A 292 10.10 17.08 -24.07
N GLN A 293 9.79 18.07 -23.22
CA GLN A 293 10.80 18.94 -22.59
C GLN A 293 11.54 18.27 -21.43
N PHE A 294 11.00 17.17 -20.88
CA PHE A 294 11.48 16.53 -19.67
C PHE A 294 11.86 15.08 -19.92
N ASN A 295 13.05 14.70 -19.47
CA ASN A 295 13.45 13.29 -19.41
C ASN A 295 12.92 12.63 -18.13
N GLU A 296 12.93 11.29 -18.10
CA GLU A 296 12.49 10.50 -16.93
C GLU A 296 13.27 10.86 -15.66
N ASP A 297 14.52 11.31 -15.79
CA ASP A 297 15.33 11.74 -14.64
C ASP A 297 14.91 13.08 -14.03
N GLU A 298 14.18 13.88 -14.78
CA GLU A 298 13.67 15.19 -14.35
C GLU A 298 12.26 15.08 -13.74
N ILE A 299 11.61 13.91 -13.85
CA ILE A 299 10.32 13.64 -13.22
C ILE A 299 10.56 13.28 -11.76
N ASN A 300 10.05 14.13 -10.87
CA ASN A 300 10.18 13.96 -9.41
C ASN A 300 9.25 12.89 -8.86
N GLY A 301 8.08 12.66 -9.48
CA GLY A 301 7.22 11.59 -9.00
C GLY A 301 6.09 11.20 -9.93
N THR A 302 5.53 10.02 -9.65
CA THR A 302 4.43 9.43 -10.40
C THR A 302 3.29 9.11 -9.43
N LEU A 303 2.12 9.69 -9.67
CA LEU A 303 0.89 9.39 -8.92
C LEU A 303 -0.03 8.53 -9.79
N ILE A 304 -0.45 7.39 -9.24
CA ILE A 304 -1.20 6.38 -9.97
C ILE A 304 -2.53 6.13 -9.26
N LYS A 305 -3.63 6.43 -9.95
CA LYS A 305 -4.97 6.09 -9.48
C LYS A 305 -5.30 4.65 -9.88
N SER A 306 -5.13 3.71 -8.96
CA SER A 306 -5.38 2.29 -9.23
C SER A 306 -5.41 1.45 -7.95
N GLU A 307 -6.03 0.27 -8.06
CA GLU A 307 -5.87 -0.80 -7.09
C GLU A 307 -4.38 -1.19 -7.01
N ASN A 308 -3.85 -1.28 -5.80
CA ASN A 308 -2.41 -1.34 -5.58
C ASN A 308 -1.73 -2.65 -6.01
N TYR A 309 -2.40 -3.80 -5.95
CA TYR A 309 -1.86 -5.02 -6.53
C TYR A 309 -1.70 -4.88 -8.05
N GLN A 310 -2.73 -4.34 -8.71
CA GLN A 310 -2.72 -4.14 -10.16
C GLN A 310 -1.68 -3.12 -10.61
N ALA A 311 -1.51 -2.04 -9.85
CA ALA A 311 -0.47 -1.06 -10.10
C ALA A 311 0.92 -1.68 -9.97
N LEU A 312 1.22 -2.37 -8.87
CA LEU A 312 2.52 -3.02 -8.66
C LEU A 312 2.81 -4.06 -9.75
N ASN A 313 1.82 -4.87 -10.12
CA ASN A 313 1.97 -5.86 -11.19
C ASN A 313 2.20 -5.21 -12.57
N SER A 314 1.54 -4.09 -12.86
CA SER A 314 1.75 -3.34 -14.12
C SER A 314 3.10 -2.64 -14.17
N LEU A 315 3.68 -2.33 -13.01
CA LEU A 315 4.96 -1.66 -12.85
C LEU A 315 6.16 -2.61 -12.72
N LYS A 316 5.91 -3.91 -12.60
CA LYS A 316 6.92 -4.93 -12.25
C LYS A 316 8.16 -4.92 -13.13
N ASN A 317 8.00 -4.64 -14.43
CA ASN A 317 9.10 -4.65 -15.39
C ASN A 317 9.84 -3.31 -15.40
N ARG A 318 9.13 -2.17 -15.32
CA ARG A 318 9.73 -0.83 -15.26
C ARG A 318 10.56 -0.57 -14.02
N TYR A 319 10.12 -1.06 -12.87
CA TYR A 319 10.78 -0.80 -11.59
C TYR A 319 11.35 -2.07 -10.93
N LYS A 320 11.64 -3.10 -11.74
CA LYS A 320 12.26 -4.33 -11.25
C LYS A 320 13.57 -4.01 -10.53
N GLU A 321 13.65 -4.41 -9.25
CA GLU A 321 14.84 -4.19 -8.41
C GLU A 321 15.36 -2.74 -8.42
N ALA A 322 14.45 -1.76 -8.50
CA ALA A 322 14.81 -0.34 -8.62
C ALA A 322 14.52 0.47 -7.35
N ILE A 323 13.55 0.05 -6.52
CA ILE A 323 13.04 0.88 -5.42
C ILE A 323 13.98 0.81 -4.21
N ASP A 324 14.39 1.98 -3.71
CA ASP A 324 15.28 2.13 -2.56
C ASP A 324 14.54 2.04 -1.22
N CYS A 325 13.35 2.63 -1.15
CA CYS A 325 12.55 2.63 0.07
C CYS A 325 11.08 2.43 -0.24
N ILE A 326 10.46 1.44 0.40
CA ILE A 326 9.01 1.30 0.43
C ILE A 326 8.53 1.71 1.83
N TYR A 327 7.58 2.64 1.89
CA TYR A 327 6.81 2.89 3.10
C TYR A 327 5.34 2.66 2.79
N ILE A 328 4.65 1.91 3.65
CA ILE A 328 3.21 1.75 3.56
C ILE A 328 2.53 1.88 4.92
N ASP A 329 1.30 2.36 4.86
CA ASP A 329 0.37 2.48 5.98
C ASP A 329 -0.93 1.74 5.64
N PRO A 330 -0.93 0.40 5.65
CA PRO A 330 -2.11 -0.39 5.32
C PRO A 330 -3.22 -0.17 6.36
N PRO A 331 -4.48 -0.54 6.07
CA PRO A 331 -5.54 -0.57 7.07
C PRO A 331 -5.14 -1.42 8.28
N TYR A 332 -5.38 -0.92 9.50
CA TYR A 332 -4.98 -1.59 10.75
C TYR A 332 -5.98 -2.64 11.22
N ASN A 333 -7.13 -2.74 10.54
CA ASN A 333 -8.19 -3.69 10.82
C ASN A 333 -8.84 -3.48 12.21
N THR A 334 -9.00 -2.23 12.63
CA THR A 334 -9.52 -1.86 13.97
C THR A 334 -11.02 -2.14 14.14
N GLN A 335 -11.70 -2.62 13.09
CA GLN A 335 -13.14 -2.81 13.00
C GLN A 335 -13.92 -1.48 13.04
N ASN A 336 -13.24 -0.37 12.74
CA ASN A 336 -13.86 0.94 12.67
C ASN A 336 -14.42 1.22 11.26
N ASN A 337 -15.73 1.45 11.20
CA ASN A 337 -16.44 1.74 9.95
C ASN A 337 -16.56 3.24 9.65
N GLU A 338 -15.99 4.13 10.47
CA GLU A 338 -16.11 5.58 10.27
C GLU A 338 -15.09 6.13 9.27
N PHE A 339 -13.96 5.46 9.08
CA PHE A 339 -12.92 5.92 8.16
C PHE A 339 -13.40 5.97 6.71
N VAL A 340 -12.85 6.89 5.93
CA VAL A 340 -13.10 6.99 4.48
C VAL A 340 -12.64 5.76 3.68
N TYR A 341 -11.83 4.90 4.30
CA TYR A 341 -11.37 3.62 3.75
C TYR A 341 -11.88 2.44 4.61
N ALA A 342 -11.86 1.23 4.03
CA ALA A 342 -12.24 0.01 4.75
C ALA A 342 -11.19 -0.39 5.79
N ASP A 343 -11.63 -0.71 7.02
CA ASP A 343 -10.77 -1.08 8.15
C ASP A 343 -11.39 -2.19 9.03
N ASN A 344 -12.23 -3.03 8.41
CA ASN A 344 -13.07 -4.02 9.07
C ASN A 344 -13.03 -5.38 8.36
N PHE A 345 -11.85 -5.78 7.90
CA PHE A 345 -11.62 -7.03 7.20
C PHE A 345 -11.67 -8.22 8.16
N LYS A 346 -12.06 -9.39 7.63
CA LYS A 346 -11.65 -10.63 8.28
C LYS A 346 -10.13 -10.73 8.20
N ARG A 347 -9.48 -11.11 9.30
CA ARG A 347 -8.01 -11.23 9.37
C ARG A 347 -7.41 -12.08 8.24
N SER A 348 -8.09 -13.15 7.84
CA SER A 348 -7.72 -13.98 6.70
C SER A 348 -7.64 -13.21 5.39
N SER A 349 -8.67 -12.40 5.12
CA SER A 349 -8.79 -11.59 3.91
C SER A 349 -7.72 -10.50 3.92
N TRP A 350 -7.47 -9.91 5.08
CA TRP A 350 -6.40 -8.93 5.27
C TRP A 350 -5.02 -9.53 5.00
N LEU A 351 -4.72 -10.73 5.51
CA LEU A 351 -3.45 -11.40 5.28
C LEU A 351 -3.25 -11.76 3.81
N ALA A 352 -4.27 -12.31 3.13
CA ALA A 352 -4.21 -12.59 1.68
C ALA A 352 -3.95 -11.30 0.87
N MET A 353 -4.67 -10.22 1.20
CA MET A 353 -4.48 -8.90 0.59
C MET A 353 -3.03 -8.43 0.73
N MET A 354 -2.48 -8.52 1.94
CA MET A 354 -1.11 -8.09 2.22
C MET A 354 -0.07 -9.00 1.57
N GLU A 355 -0.24 -10.32 1.61
CA GLU A 355 0.68 -11.29 1.01
C GLU A 355 0.89 -11.00 -0.47
N ASN A 356 -0.19 -10.89 -1.24
CA ASN A 356 -0.13 -10.66 -2.69
C ASN A 356 0.65 -9.37 -3.03
N ARG A 357 0.54 -8.33 -2.20
CA ARG A 357 1.24 -7.05 -2.41
C ARG A 357 2.68 -7.09 -1.94
N LEU A 358 2.95 -7.74 -0.81
CA LEU A 358 4.28 -7.87 -0.23
C LEU A 358 5.19 -8.68 -1.15
N GLU A 359 4.68 -9.72 -1.82
CA GLU A 359 5.43 -10.49 -2.82
C GLU A 359 5.92 -9.60 -3.98
N LEU A 360 5.03 -8.79 -4.56
CA LEU A 360 5.37 -7.84 -5.62
C LEU A 360 6.30 -6.73 -5.12
N ALA A 361 6.01 -6.14 -3.97
CA ALA A 361 6.83 -5.11 -3.34
C ALA A 361 8.26 -5.61 -3.09
N HIS A 362 8.41 -6.84 -2.60
CA HIS A 362 9.71 -7.47 -2.41
C HIS A 362 10.46 -7.60 -3.74
N ALA A 363 9.81 -7.99 -4.84
CA ALA A 363 10.44 -8.10 -6.16
C ALA A 363 10.88 -6.75 -6.76
N LEU A 364 10.21 -5.65 -6.39
CA LEU A 364 10.52 -4.30 -6.85
C LEU A 364 11.66 -3.61 -6.07
N LEU A 365 11.91 -4.03 -4.83
CA LEU A 365 13.03 -3.51 -4.03
C LEU A 365 14.37 -3.87 -4.66
N ASN A 366 15.26 -2.88 -4.75
CA ASN A 366 16.65 -3.14 -5.11
C ASN A 366 17.38 -3.89 -3.97
N ASN A 367 18.58 -4.41 -4.23
CA ASN A 367 19.33 -5.22 -3.24
C ASN A 367 19.74 -4.45 -1.97
N LYS A 368 19.76 -3.12 -2.02
CA LYS A 368 19.96 -2.23 -0.86
C LYS A 368 18.63 -1.62 -0.40
N GLY A 369 17.52 -2.09 -0.92
CA GLY A 369 16.20 -1.57 -0.65
C GLY A 369 15.71 -1.96 0.73
N VAL A 370 14.83 -1.14 1.28
CA VAL A 370 14.28 -1.34 2.61
C VAL A 370 12.78 -1.02 2.64
N MET A 371 12.03 -1.77 3.43
CA MET A 371 10.59 -1.64 3.58
C MET A 371 10.20 -1.33 5.02
N PHE A 372 9.38 -0.30 5.19
CA PHE A 372 8.76 0.12 6.43
C PHE A 372 7.25 -0.08 6.34
N VAL A 373 6.66 -0.73 7.33
CA VAL A 373 5.20 -0.94 7.40
C VAL A 373 4.67 -0.46 8.74
N SER A 374 3.85 0.59 8.73
CA SER A 374 3.14 1.06 9.92
C SER A 374 1.98 0.12 10.26
N ILE A 375 1.79 -0.20 11.54
CA ILE A 375 0.73 -1.09 12.01
C ILE A 375 0.45 -0.88 13.51
N ASP A 376 -0.73 -1.26 14.00
CA ASP A 376 -1.06 -1.30 15.43
C ASP A 376 -1.07 -2.73 16.00
N ASP A 377 -1.50 -2.87 17.26
CA ASP A 377 -1.57 -4.16 17.95
C ASP A 377 -2.50 -5.20 17.30
N ASN A 378 -3.48 -4.81 16.46
CA ASN A 378 -4.47 -5.73 15.92
C ASN A 378 -3.85 -6.76 14.96
N GLU A 379 -2.92 -6.31 14.12
CA GLU A 379 -2.35 -7.14 13.05
C GLU A 379 -0.81 -7.23 13.09
N GLN A 380 -0.10 -6.51 13.97
CA GLN A 380 1.37 -6.47 13.95
C GLN A 380 2.04 -7.85 14.00
N ALA A 381 1.52 -8.76 14.85
CA ALA A 381 2.14 -10.08 15.04
C ALA A 381 1.95 -10.96 13.79
N TYR A 382 0.77 -10.88 13.18
CA TYR A 382 0.43 -11.63 11.98
C TYR A 382 1.17 -11.08 10.76
N LEU A 383 1.23 -9.76 10.62
CA LEU A 383 2.03 -9.09 9.59
C LEU A 383 3.52 -9.44 9.71
N LYS A 384 4.06 -9.44 10.93
CA LYS A 384 5.47 -9.82 11.17
C LYS A 384 5.76 -11.24 10.68
N ALA A 385 4.90 -12.20 11.00
CA ALA A 385 5.04 -13.58 10.55
C ALA A 385 4.94 -13.69 9.01
N LEU A 386 3.99 -12.98 8.40
CA LEU A 386 3.84 -12.93 6.95
C LEU A 386 5.07 -12.32 6.26
N MET A 387 5.58 -11.19 6.77
CA MET A 387 6.79 -10.56 6.23
C MET A 387 8.04 -11.44 6.42
N ASP A 388 8.12 -12.23 7.50
CA ASP A 388 9.19 -13.23 7.66
C ASP A 388 9.13 -14.30 6.55
N GLU A 389 7.95 -14.76 6.14
CA GLU A 389 7.80 -15.70 5.03
C GLU A 389 8.24 -15.06 3.71
N VAL A 390 7.72 -13.87 3.38
CA VAL A 390 7.98 -13.18 2.11
C VAL A 390 9.45 -12.80 1.95
N PHE A 391 10.09 -12.22 2.98
CA PHE A 391 11.46 -11.68 2.87
C PHE A 391 12.56 -12.74 3.08
N ASN A 392 12.23 -13.90 3.66
CA ASN A 392 13.22 -14.96 3.92
C ASN A 392 12.98 -16.24 3.10
N GLY A 393 11.95 -16.28 2.25
CA GLY A 393 11.65 -17.39 1.34
C GLY A 393 11.37 -18.72 2.06
N GLY A 394 10.85 -18.67 3.29
CA GLY A 394 10.56 -19.84 4.13
C GLY A 394 11.78 -20.67 4.58
N GLY A 395 13.00 -20.33 4.15
CA GLY A 395 14.21 -21.15 4.30
C GLY A 395 15.20 -20.73 5.41
N GLY A 396 14.85 -19.76 6.26
CA GLY A 396 15.67 -19.39 7.42
C GLY A 396 16.67 -18.24 7.22
N GLY A 397 16.42 -17.31 6.28
CA GLY A 397 17.07 -15.99 6.27
C GLY A 397 16.65 -15.10 7.45
N ASP A 398 17.43 -14.06 7.75
CA ASP A 398 17.07 -13.00 8.72
C ASP A 398 17.21 -11.63 8.07
N ASN A 399 16.24 -11.27 7.22
CA ASN A 399 16.13 -9.95 6.60
C ASN A 399 15.35 -8.94 7.45
N PHE A 400 14.79 -9.39 8.59
CA PHE A 400 14.17 -8.53 9.57
C PHE A 400 15.23 -7.64 10.24
N VAL A 401 15.04 -6.33 10.19
CA VAL A 401 15.99 -5.38 10.79
C VAL A 401 15.60 -5.07 12.23
N ASN A 402 14.38 -4.57 12.44
CA ASN A 402 13.86 -4.23 13.76
C ASN A 402 12.36 -3.88 13.73
N THR A 403 11.80 -3.73 14.93
CA THR A 403 10.50 -3.06 15.14
C THR A 403 10.75 -1.72 15.78
N ILE A 404 10.26 -0.65 15.16
CA ILE A 404 10.30 0.70 15.70
C ILE A 404 8.98 0.96 16.42
N ILE A 405 9.06 1.55 17.61
CA ILE A 405 7.92 2.00 18.40
C ILE A 405 7.77 3.50 18.21
N TRP A 406 6.67 3.92 17.59
CA TRP A 406 6.35 5.34 17.40
C TRP A 406 5.32 5.81 18.42
N GLU A 407 5.68 6.82 19.21
CA GLU A 407 4.77 7.45 20.17
C GLU A 407 3.76 8.36 19.45
N LYS A 408 2.59 7.80 19.13
CA LYS A 408 1.54 8.45 18.30
C LYS A 408 0.66 9.45 19.05
N LYS A 409 0.74 9.51 20.38
CA LYS A 409 0.00 10.44 21.25
C LYS A 409 0.94 11.09 22.27
N TYR A 410 0.75 12.39 22.52
CA TYR A 410 1.57 13.12 23.51
C TYR A 410 1.03 13.04 24.94
N SER A 411 -0.27 12.76 25.12
CA SER A 411 -0.93 12.72 26.42
C SER A 411 -1.64 11.38 26.65
N PRO A 412 -1.64 10.86 27.90
CA PRO A 412 -2.45 9.70 28.26
C PRO A 412 -3.96 9.94 28.09
N GLN A 413 -4.68 8.87 27.78
CA GLN A 413 -6.14 8.78 27.78
C GLN A 413 -6.62 8.38 29.18
N ASN A 414 -7.20 9.34 29.90
CA ASN A 414 -7.64 9.15 31.29
C ASN A 414 -8.87 8.22 31.40
N ASP A 415 -9.59 8.01 30.31
CA ASP A 415 -10.75 7.14 30.17
C ASP A 415 -10.39 5.73 29.67
N ALA A 416 -9.09 5.43 29.48
CA ALA A 416 -8.65 4.12 29.07
C ALA A 416 -9.00 3.06 30.14
N LYS A 417 -9.70 2.01 29.72
CA LYS A 417 -10.10 0.90 30.60
C LYS A 417 -8.91 0.08 31.13
N TRP A 418 -7.86 -0.05 30.32
CA TRP A 418 -6.68 -0.88 30.61
C TRP A 418 -5.42 -0.01 30.70
N PHE A 419 -4.70 0.10 29.60
CA PHE A 419 -3.60 1.05 29.44
C PHE A 419 -4.02 2.10 28.41
N SER A 420 -3.54 3.33 28.62
CA SER A 420 -3.59 4.34 27.57
C SER A 420 -2.71 3.88 26.42
N ASP A 421 -3.33 3.58 25.28
CA ASP A 421 -2.61 3.26 24.06
C ASP A 421 -1.98 4.54 23.47
N ASN A 422 -0.66 4.55 23.42
CA ASN A 422 0.16 5.73 23.10
C ASN A 422 1.11 5.49 21.94
N HIS A 423 1.15 4.28 21.36
CA HIS A 423 2.13 3.92 20.36
C HIS A 423 1.57 3.08 19.23
N ASP A 424 2.28 3.11 18.10
CA ASP A 424 2.13 2.18 16.99
C ASP A 424 3.49 1.54 16.69
N PHE A 425 3.47 0.50 15.88
CA PHE A 425 4.65 -0.22 15.42
C PHE A 425 4.99 0.18 13.98
N ILE A 426 6.28 0.15 13.66
CA ILE A 426 6.78 0.20 12.29
C ILE A 426 7.73 -0.96 12.10
N LEU A 427 7.31 -1.97 11.33
CA LEU A 427 8.14 -3.11 10.99
C LEU A 427 9.15 -2.72 9.91
N LEU A 428 10.41 -3.11 10.10
CA LEU A 428 11.50 -2.78 9.20
C LEU A 428 12.17 -4.03 8.66
N TYR A 429 12.15 -4.18 7.32
CA TYR A 429 12.80 -5.27 6.59
C TYR A 429 13.71 -4.73 5.52
N ALA A 430 14.90 -5.30 5.37
CA ALA A 430 15.77 -5.03 4.24
C ALA A 430 15.56 -6.11 3.17
N LYS A 431 15.77 -5.77 1.90
CA LYS A 431 15.87 -6.78 0.83
C LYS A 431 17.02 -7.77 1.12
N ASP A 432 18.15 -7.21 1.56
CA ASP A 432 19.30 -7.93 2.08
C ASP A 432 19.88 -7.19 3.30
N LYS A 433 19.66 -7.74 4.50
CA LYS A 433 20.17 -7.17 5.77
C LYS A 433 21.70 -7.22 5.86
N GLY A 434 22.35 -8.15 5.16
CA GLY A 434 23.81 -8.23 5.07
C GLY A 434 24.40 -6.96 4.45
N ILE A 435 23.71 -6.40 3.45
CA ILE A 435 24.16 -5.23 2.68
C ILE A 435 23.64 -3.92 3.27
N TRP A 436 22.35 -3.83 3.60
CA TRP A 436 21.72 -2.56 3.99
C TRP A 436 22.18 -2.06 5.36
N ARG A 437 22.40 -0.74 5.49
CA ARG A 437 22.67 -0.05 6.76
C ARG A 437 21.91 1.27 6.79
N PRO A 438 21.35 1.67 7.96
CA PRO A 438 20.71 2.97 8.07
C PRO A 438 21.73 4.10 7.95
N ASN A 439 21.34 5.21 7.33
CA ASN A 439 22.07 6.46 7.43
C ASN A 439 22.08 6.94 8.90
N LEU A 440 23.14 7.67 9.25
CA LEU A 440 23.24 8.27 10.58
C LEU A 440 22.37 9.51 10.66
N LEU A 441 21.72 9.70 11.81
CA LEU A 441 21.03 10.93 12.09
C LEU A 441 22.04 12.04 12.42
N PRO A 442 21.79 13.29 12.02
CA PRO A 442 22.62 14.41 12.41
C PRO A 442 22.76 14.54 13.93
N ARG A 443 23.92 15.00 14.39
CA ARG A 443 24.13 15.27 15.82
C ARG A 443 23.36 16.53 16.21
N THR A 444 22.66 16.49 17.34
CA THR A 444 21.95 17.68 17.84
C THR A 444 22.90 18.70 18.44
N SER A 445 22.47 19.96 18.50
CA SER A 445 23.22 21.04 19.15
C SER A 445 23.52 20.73 20.62
N GLU A 446 22.58 20.11 21.34
CA GLU A 446 22.75 19.69 22.74
C GLU A 446 23.80 18.59 22.88
N MET A 447 23.90 17.68 21.90
CA MET A 447 24.94 16.66 21.90
C MET A 447 26.33 17.26 21.68
N ASN A 448 26.43 18.28 20.84
CA ASN A 448 27.68 18.97 20.54
C ASN A 448 28.09 19.91 21.67
N ALA A 449 27.14 20.58 22.35
CA ALA A 449 27.37 21.46 23.49
C ALA A 449 28.03 20.78 24.71
N ARG A 450 27.99 19.44 24.78
CA ARG A 450 28.68 18.64 25.79
C ARG A 450 30.20 18.59 25.61
N TYR A 451 30.70 18.93 24.42
CA TYR A 451 32.12 18.97 24.12
C TYR A 451 32.62 20.40 24.35
N LYS A 452 33.70 20.56 25.11
CA LYS A 452 34.30 21.85 25.45
C LYS A 452 35.82 21.75 25.35
N ASN A 453 36.47 22.79 24.86
CA ASN A 453 37.93 22.86 24.85
C ASN A 453 38.40 23.60 26.10
N LEU A 454 38.51 22.89 27.22
CA LEU A 454 38.80 23.50 28.53
C LEU A 454 40.27 23.83 28.75
N ASP A 455 41.15 23.25 27.94
CA ASP A 455 42.60 23.27 28.06
C ASP A 455 43.31 23.73 26.78
N ASN A 456 42.55 24.33 25.85
CA ASN A 456 43.03 24.84 24.56
C ASN A 456 43.81 23.79 23.73
N ASP A 457 43.36 22.54 23.75
CA ASP A 457 43.91 21.47 22.91
C ASP A 457 43.69 21.80 21.43
N GLU A 458 44.73 21.64 20.60
CA GLU A 458 44.72 21.99 19.18
C GLU A 458 43.70 21.18 18.36
N ARG A 459 43.31 19.99 18.83
CA ARG A 459 42.30 19.12 18.19
C ARG A 459 40.86 19.61 18.40
N GLY A 460 40.67 20.63 19.22
CA GLY A 460 39.40 21.30 19.45
C GLY A 460 38.58 20.73 20.62
N ALA A 461 37.26 20.96 20.59
CA ALA A 461 36.38 20.61 21.70
C ALA A 461 36.33 19.11 21.97
N TRP A 462 36.45 18.72 23.24
CA TRP A 462 36.42 17.32 23.69
C TRP A 462 35.50 17.13 24.89
N LYS A 463 35.20 15.89 25.25
CA LYS A 463 34.54 15.57 26.51
C LYS A 463 35.27 14.43 27.24
N PRO A 464 35.25 14.40 28.58
CA PRO A 464 35.83 13.30 29.33
C PRO A 464 35.04 12.00 29.09
N SER A 465 35.75 10.90 28.96
CA SER A 465 35.23 9.53 28.84
C SER A 465 35.98 8.63 29.83
N ASP A 466 35.30 7.61 30.35
CA ASP A 466 35.90 6.69 31.31
C ASP A 466 37.15 6.00 30.72
N CYS A 467 38.21 5.93 31.53
CA CYS A 467 39.41 5.12 31.26
C CYS A 467 39.29 3.69 31.81
N LEU A 468 38.08 3.25 32.23
CA LEU A 468 37.84 1.96 32.86
C LEU A 468 37.05 1.03 31.95
N VAL A 469 37.41 -0.25 31.94
CA VAL A 469 36.68 -1.32 31.24
C VAL A 469 36.20 -2.39 32.23
N LYS A 470 35.11 -3.09 31.88
CA LYS A 470 34.56 -4.19 32.69
C LYS A 470 35.31 -5.50 32.47
N THR A 471 35.85 -5.74 31.27
CA THR A 471 36.63 -6.93 30.96
C THR A 471 37.96 -6.86 31.69
N TYR A 472 38.06 -7.55 32.83
CA TYR A 472 39.22 -7.45 33.70
C TYR A 472 40.44 -8.13 33.09
N MET A 473 41.58 -7.45 33.16
CA MET A 473 42.88 -7.99 32.78
C MET A 473 43.90 -7.55 33.82
N ALA A 474 44.58 -8.51 34.47
CA ALA A 474 45.50 -8.22 35.56
C ALA A 474 46.66 -7.30 35.14
N SER A 475 47.13 -7.41 33.88
CA SER A 475 48.16 -6.53 33.33
C SER A 475 47.72 -5.07 33.16
N TYR A 476 46.41 -4.79 33.20
CA TYR A 476 45.84 -3.44 33.07
C TYR A 476 45.37 -2.89 34.42
N ASP A 477 45.65 -3.60 35.51
CA ASP A 477 45.36 -3.19 36.89
C ASP A 477 46.67 -2.72 37.55
N TYR A 478 46.94 -1.42 37.43
CA TYR A 478 48.16 -0.80 37.96
C TYR A 478 47.85 0.57 38.57
N PRO A 479 48.64 1.05 39.54
CA PRO A 479 48.45 2.39 40.08
C PRO A 479 48.84 3.47 39.05
N ILE A 480 48.07 4.55 39.00
CA ILE A 480 48.36 5.76 38.22
C ILE A 480 48.60 6.90 39.20
N THR A 481 49.75 7.56 39.09
CA THR A 481 50.03 8.81 39.81
C THR A 481 49.52 9.98 38.98
N THR A 482 48.59 10.75 39.54
CA THR A 482 48.05 11.97 38.92
C THR A 482 49.06 13.13 39.01
N PRO A 483 48.92 14.21 38.21
CA PRO A 483 49.79 15.38 38.29
C PRO A 483 49.88 16.04 39.67
N SER A 484 48.85 15.92 40.53
CA SER A 484 48.87 16.41 41.91
C SER A 484 49.73 15.55 42.86
N GLY A 485 50.22 14.39 42.40
CA GLY A 485 50.93 13.38 43.20
C GLY A 485 50.03 12.32 43.84
N LYS A 486 48.70 12.44 43.71
CA LYS A 486 47.76 11.44 44.22
C LYS A 486 47.79 10.16 43.38
N VAL A 487 47.80 9.01 44.05
CA VAL A 487 47.77 7.69 43.41
C VAL A 487 46.32 7.18 43.33
N VAL A 488 45.89 6.77 42.15
CA VAL A 488 44.57 6.19 41.89
C VAL A 488 44.69 4.78 41.31
N THR A 489 43.79 3.90 41.71
CA THR A 489 43.67 2.52 41.21
C THR A 489 42.28 2.27 40.65
N PRO A 490 42.10 1.30 39.74
CA PRO A 490 40.77 0.89 39.30
C PRO A 490 39.90 0.41 40.47
N PRO A 491 38.58 0.66 40.45
CA PRO A 491 37.65 0.03 41.38
C PRO A 491 37.63 -1.50 41.21
N LYS A 492 37.30 -2.23 42.28
CA LYS A 492 37.18 -3.70 42.26
C LYS A 492 36.25 -4.16 41.13
N GLY A 493 36.71 -5.12 40.33
CA GLY A 493 35.96 -5.66 39.18
C GLY A 493 36.10 -4.86 37.89
N ARG A 494 37.00 -3.86 37.85
CA ARG A 494 37.39 -3.13 36.63
C ARG A 494 38.91 -3.03 36.55
N CYS A 495 39.41 -2.74 35.35
CA CYS A 495 40.81 -2.37 35.12
C CYS A 495 40.86 -1.16 34.18
N TRP A 496 42.05 -0.59 33.97
CA TRP A 496 42.22 0.47 32.97
C TRP A 496 41.96 -0.06 31.56
N MET A 497 41.64 0.84 30.63
CA MET A 497 41.32 0.50 29.26
C MET A 497 42.52 0.03 28.43
N THR A 498 43.74 0.19 28.94
CA THR A 498 44.98 -0.09 28.21
C THR A 498 46.15 -0.36 29.17
N SER A 499 47.25 -0.91 28.64
CA SER A 499 48.48 -1.18 29.38
C SER A 499 49.15 0.09 29.89
N LYS A 500 50.02 -0.03 30.90
CA LYS A 500 50.75 1.11 31.49
C LYS A 500 51.55 1.90 30.45
N GLU A 501 52.23 1.21 29.54
CA GLU A 501 52.97 1.86 28.44
C GLU A 501 52.05 2.66 27.51
N ASN A 502 50.94 2.08 27.07
CA ASN A 502 50.02 2.78 26.17
C ASN A 502 49.30 3.91 26.89
N PHE A 503 49.01 3.78 28.18
CA PHE A 503 48.48 4.87 28.97
C PHE A 503 49.46 6.04 29.02
N GLN A 504 50.76 5.79 29.23
CA GLN A 504 51.77 6.85 29.17
C GLN A 504 51.81 7.54 27.81
N LYS A 505 51.73 6.79 26.70
CA LYS A 505 51.62 7.38 25.35
C LYS A 505 50.41 8.30 25.20
N LEU A 506 49.26 7.93 25.79
CA LEU A 506 48.06 8.78 25.78
C LEU A 506 48.24 10.04 26.66
N VAL A 507 49.00 9.95 27.75
CA VAL A 507 49.35 11.13 28.57
C VAL A 507 50.27 12.06 27.76
N ASP A 508 51.29 11.51 27.11
CA ASP A 508 52.26 12.26 26.32
C ASP A 508 51.60 12.93 25.09
N ASP A 509 50.62 12.28 24.47
CA ASP A 509 49.76 12.81 23.39
C ASP A 509 48.63 13.73 23.92
N ASN A 510 48.68 14.14 25.19
CA ASN A 510 47.67 15.00 25.82
C ASN A 510 46.21 14.49 25.65
N ARG A 511 46.01 13.17 25.60
CA ARG A 511 44.69 12.54 25.47
C ARG A 511 44.08 12.15 26.82
N ILE A 512 44.83 12.26 27.90
CA ILE A 512 44.33 12.01 29.26
C ILE A 512 44.10 13.33 29.98
N TYR A 513 42.93 13.44 30.61
CA TYR A 513 42.52 14.58 31.43
C TYR A 513 42.41 14.18 32.89
N PHE A 514 43.11 14.91 33.76
CA PHE A 514 43.15 14.68 35.22
C PHE A 514 42.31 15.71 36.00
N GLY A 515 41.33 16.34 35.37
CA GLY A 515 40.55 17.42 35.99
C GLY A 515 41.31 18.76 36.00
N ARG A 516 40.61 19.84 36.30
CA ARG A 516 41.15 21.22 36.26
C ARG A 516 42.38 21.40 37.16
N ASN A 517 42.42 20.69 38.28
CA ASN A 517 43.49 20.78 39.28
C ASN A 517 44.48 19.61 39.19
N GLY A 518 44.34 18.71 38.21
CA GLY A 518 45.24 17.55 38.06
C GLY A 518 45.11 16.47 39.13
N ASP A 519 44.02 16.45 39.92
CA ASP A 519 43.82 15.52 41.05
C ASP A 519 42.71 14.46 40.82
N ASN A 520 42.03 14.51 39.67
CA ASN A 520 40.94 13.59 39.37
C ASN A 520 41.46 12.24 38.84
N VAL A 521 40.62 11.21 38.96
CA VAL A 521 40.80 9.93 38.24
C VAL A 521 40.91 10.22 36.73
N PRO A 522 41.88 9.61 36.02
CA PRO A 522 42.12 9.90 34.61
C PRO A 522 40.88 9.61 33.77
N SER A 523 40.60 10.54 32.86
CA SER A 523 39.57 10.41 31.84
C SER A 523 40.19 10.57 30.46
N LEU A 524 39.71 9.81 29.48
CA LEU A 524 40.11 9.95 28.09
C LEU A 524 39.40 11.15 27.47
N LYS A 525 40.14 12.05 26.82
CA LYS A 525 39.58 13.10 25.97
C LYS A 525 39.00 12.48 24.71
N ARG A 526 37.69 12.58 24.51
CA ARG A 526 37.02 12.24 23.25
C ARG A 526 36.79 13.51 22.45
N PHE A 527 37.58 13.73 21.40
CA PHE A 527 37.48 14.93 20.57
C PHE A 527 36.26 14.88 19.65
N LEU A 528 35.55 16.01 19.53
CA LEU A 528 34.37 16.13 18.67
C LEU A 528 34.70 15.89 17.19
N SER A 529 35.91 16.25 16.77
CA SER A 529 36.46 16.01 15.44
C SER A 529 36.70 14.52 15.15
N GLU A 530 36.95 13.71 16.17
CA GLU A 530 37.31 12.29 16.05
C GLU A 530 36.12 11.34 16.31
N VAL A 531 35.00 11.84 16.83
CA VAL A 531 33.80 11.00 17.03
C VAL A 531 33.04 10.78 15.73
N LYS A 532 32.29 9.67 15.67
CA LYS A 532 31.37 9.37 14.57
C LYS A 532 30.44 10.56 14.32
N GLN A 533 30.47 11.08 13.10
CA GLN A 533 29.66 12.22 12.67
C GLN A 533 28.23 11.74 12.40
N GLY A 534 27.44 11.70 13.48
CA GLY A 534 26.04 11.28 13.48
C GLY A 534 25.74 10.26 14.58
N THR A 535 24.46 9.95 14.77
CA THR A 535 23.98 8.95 15.72
C THR A 535 23.30 7.80 15.00
N THR A 536 23.49 6.59 15.53
CA THR A 536 22.71 5.45 15.09
C THR A 536 21.25 5.66 15.54
N PRO A 537 20.25 5.49 14.65
CA PRO A 537 18.85 5.60 15.02
C PRO A 537 18.47 4.65 16.17
N LEU A 538 17.60 5.11 17.08
CA LEU A 538 17.01 4.28 18.13
C LEU A 538 15.72 3.62 17.64
N THR A 539 15.26 2.61 18.36
CA THR A 539 14.01 1.89 18.05
C THR A 539 12.77 2.48 18.71
N ILE A 540 12.91 3.48 19.59
CA ILE A 540 11.78 4.20 20.19
C ILE A 540 11.83 5.63 19.68
N TRP A 541 10.81 6.04 18.93
CA TRP A 541 10.70 7.38 18.35
C TRP A 541 9.64 8.18 19.11
N LYS A 542 10.11 9.24 19.76
CA LYS A 542 9.29 10.11 20.60
C LYS A 542 8.51 11.13 19.77
N TYR A 543 7.30 11.46 20.19
CA TYR A 543 6.45 12.41 19.44
C TYR A 543 7.12 13.77 19.28
N THR A 544 7.98 14.17 20.23
CA THR A 544 8.73 15.42 20.19
C THR A 544 9.73 15.49 19.03
N GLU A 545 10.11 14.34 18.48
CA GLU A 545 11.08 14.25 17.39
C GLU A 545 10.43 13.99 16.04
N VAL A 546 9.38 13.15 16.01
CA VAL A 546 8.77 12.65 14.76
C VAL A 546 7.29 13.03 14.61
N GLY A 547 6.76 13.82 15.54
CA GLY A 547 5.35 14.23 15.57
C GLY A 547 4.40 13.15 16.07
N HIS A 548 3.14 13.53 16.21
CA HIS A 548 2.03 12.66 16.62
C HIS A 548 0.78 12.87 15.77
N ASN A 549 -0.27 12.07 16.00
CA ASN A 549 -1.52 12.10 15.21
C ASN A 549 -2.13 13.51 15.08
N GLN A 550 -2.22 14.27 16.17
CA GLN A 550 -2.80 15.62 16.10
C GLN A 550 -1.95 16.61 15.28
N ASP A 551 -0.63 16.43 15.18
CA ASP A 551 0.22 17.27 14.33
C ASP A 551 -0.11 17.01 12.86
N ALA A 552 -0.28 15.73 12.50
CA ALA A 552 -0.67 15.32 11.16
C ALA A 552 -2.03 15.90 10.75
N THR A 553 -3.03 15.81 11.64
CA THR A 553 -4.36 16.42 11.40
C THR A 553 -4.24 17.94 11.20
N LYS A 554 -3.50 18.65 12.05
CA LYS A 554 -3.31 20.10 11.92
C LYS A 554 -2.61 20.48 10.61
N GLN A 555 -1.59 19.73 10.21
CA GLN A 555 -0.87 19.94 8.95
C GLN A 555 -1.82 19.81 7.75
N LEU A 556 -2.66 18.79 7.74
CA LEU A 556 -3.63 18.57 6.67
C LEU A 556 -4.74 19.64 6.66
N LEU A 557 -5.30 19.99 7.83
CA LEU A 557 -6.30 21.06 7.93
C LEU A 557 -5.77 22.40 7.43
N ALA A 558 -4.52 22.74 7.73
CA ALA A 558 -3.89 23.96 7.23
C ALA A 558 -3.78 24.00 5.70
N LEU A 559 -3.56 22.85 5.05
CA LEU A 559 -3.55 22.74 3.59
C LEU A 559 -4.94 22.95 2.98
N PHE A 560 -6.01 22.61 3.70
CA PHE A 560 -7.39 22.58 3.17
C PHE A 560 -8.34 23.57 3.86
N ASN A 561 -7.83 24.72 4.30
CA ASN A 561 -8.66 25.79 4.90
C ASN A 561 -9.52 25.30 6.08
N ASN A 562 -8.98 24.40 6.91
CA ASN A 562 -9.66 23.74 8.02
C ASN A 562 -10.83 22.82 7.65
N VAL A 563 -10.92 22.39 6.40
CA VAL A 563 -11.83 21.32 5.98
C VAL A 563 -11.18 19.97 6.25
N LYS A 564 -11.84 19.13 7.06
CA LYS A 564 -11.38 17.77 7.34
C LYS A 564 -11.75 16.84 6.17
N LEU A 565 -10.77 16.48 5.36
CA LEU A 565 -10.94 15.61 4.19
C LEU A 565 -10.37 14.19 4.37
N PHE A 566 -9.59 13.96 5.43
CA PHE A 566 -8.99 12.66 5.74
C PHE A 566 -8.87 12.50 7.26
N ASP A 567 -9.08 11.29 7.77
CA ASP A 567 -9.20 11.04 9.21
C ASP A 567 -7.87 10.84 9.91
N THR A 568 -6.98 10.05 9.30
CA THR A 568 -5.83 9.44 9.97
C THR A 568 -4.52 9.68 9.20
N PRO A 569 -4.19 10.93 8.82
CA PRO A 569 -2.92 11.19 8.14
C PRO A 569 -1.73 10.88 9.08
N LYS A 570 -0.63 10.40 8.51
CA LYS A 570 0.66 10.30 9.24
C LYS A 570 1.38 11.66 9.25
N PRO A 571 2.14 12.00 10.31
CA PRO A 571 2.82 13.29 10.41
C PRO A 571 4.03 13.33 9.48
N GLU A 572 4.25 14.47 8.81
CA GLU A 572 5.37 14.61 7.86
C GLU A 572 6.76 14.37 8.50
N ALA A 573 6.94 14.71 9.78
CA ALA A 573 8.20 14.50 10.50
C ALA A 573 8.55 13.00 10.70
N LEU A 574 7.55 12.12 10.79
CA LEU A 574 7.76 10.67 10.86
C LEU A 574 8.30 10.14 9.54
N LEU A 575 7.68 10.55 8.44
CA LEU A 575 8.13 10.17 7.10
C LEU A 575 9.51 10.77 6.79
N GLN A 576 9.77 11.99 7.25
CA GLN A 576 11.09 12.62 7.12
C GLN A 576 12.15 11.75 7.82
N ARG A 577 11.90 11.32 9.06
CA ARG A 577 12.81 10.43 9.80
C ARG A 577 13.06 9.13 9.04
N ILE A 578 12.02 8.51 8.48
CA ILE A 578 12.14 7.28 7.69
C ILE A 578 13.03 7.52 6.47
N LEU A 579 12.76 8.55 5.67
CA LEU A 579 13.52 8.83 4.45
C LEU A 579 14.95 9.30 4.74
N GLU A 580 15.20 10.01 5.83
CA GLU A 580 16.55 10.38 6.28
C GLU A 580 17.42 9.15 6.53
N ILE A 581 16.86 8.12 7.19
CA ILE A 581 17.61 6.91 7.55
C ILE A 581 17.74 5.90 6.40
N SER A 582 16.87 5.95 5.39
CA SER A 582 16.82 4.95 4.32
C SER A 582 17.28 5.44 2.95
N THR A 583 17.25 6.76 2.67
CA THR A 583 17.45 7.29 1.30
C THR A 583 18.35 8.52 1.23
N LYS A 584 18.79 8.84 0.02
CA LYS A 584 19.49 10.06 -0.40
C LYS A 584 18.67 10.81 -1.45
N GLU A 585 19.11 12.02 -1.83
CA GLU A 585 18.50 12.73 -2.96
C GLU A 585 18.54 11.86 -4.23
N ASN A 586 17.47 11.93 -5.03
CA ASN A 586 17.21 11.13 -6.24
C ASN A 586 16.91 9.63 -6.07
N ASP A 587 17.07 9.06 -4.87
CA ASP A 587 16.61 7.69 -4.58
C ASP A 587 15.09 7.58 -4.77
N LEU A 588 14.62 6.38 -5.12
CA LEU A 588 13.21 6.11 -5.45
C LEU A 588 12.44 5.57 -4.23
N VAL A 589 11.40 6.31 -3.84
CA VAL A 589 10.49 5.97 -2.73
C VAL A 589 9.14 5.51 -3.29
N CYS A 590 8.61 4.39 -2.80
CA CYS A 590 7.28 3.94 -3.18
C CYS A 590 6.34 3.85 -1.99
N ASP A 591 5.13 4.35 -2.16
CA ASP A 591 4.02 4.20 -1.23
C ASP A 591 2.78 3.75 -2.00
N PHE A 592 2.44 2.47 -1.85
CA PHE A 592 1.27 1.87 -2.50
C PHE A 592 0.04 1.79 -1.60
N PHE A 593 0.08 2.48 -0.47
CA PHE A 593 -1.05 2.81 0.39
C PHE A 593 -1.01 4.32 0.69
N ALA A 594 -0.95 5.12 -0.38
CA ALA A 594 -0.54 6.52 -0.27
C ALA A 594 -1.46 7.37 0.61
N GLY A 595 -2.74 7.00 0.76
CA GLY A 595 -3.66 7.63 1.71
C GLY A 595 -3.71 9.15 1.50
N SER A 596 -3.34 9.94 2.51
CA SER A 596 -3.31 11.41 2.38
C SER A 596 -2.12 11.99 1.59
N GLY A 597 -1.26 11.15 1.00
CA GLY A 597 -0.10 11.56 0.20
C GLY A 597 1.08 12.09 1.02
N THR A 598 1.19 11.75 2.31
CA THR A 598 2.26 12.26 3.20
C THR A 598 3.63 11.81 2.72
N THR A 599 3.82 10.53 2.37
CA THR A 599 5.10 10.00 1.91
C THR A 599 5.57 10.70 0.63
N CYS A 600 4.67 10.83 -0.36
CA CYS A 600 4.94 11.53 -1.62
C CYS A 600 5.33 13.00 -1.37
N THR A 601 4.60 13.69 -0.48
CA THR A 601 4.89 15.08 -0.09
C THR A 601 6.28 15.23 0.50
N VAL A 602 6.66 14.36 1.43
CA VAL A 602 7.95 14.44 2.11
C VAL A 602 9.09 14.04 1.17
N ALA A 603 8.91 12.99 0.37
CA ALA A 603 9.87 12.59 -0.66
C ALA A 603 10.14 13.74 -1.63
N HIS A 604 9.08 14.42 -2.12
CA HIS A 604 9.19 15.58 -3.01
C HIS A 604 10.03 16.71 -2.38
N LYS A 605 9.68 17.13 -1.16
CA LYS A 605 10.40 18.21 -0.46
C LYS A 605 11.86 17.87 -0.19
N MET A 606 12.14 16.59 0.06
CA MET A 606 13.49 16.06 0.26
C MET A 606 14.20 15.74 -1.06
N LYS A 607 13.65 16.06 -2.23
CA LYS A 607 14.24 15.78 -3.55
C LYS A 607 14.54 14.30 -3.80
N ARG A 608 13.68 13.42 -3.29
CA ARG A 608 13.65 11.99 -3.67
C ARG A 608 12.67 11.84 -4.82
N LYS A 609 12.90 10.84 -5.68
CA LYS A 609 11.88 10.43 -6.65
C LYS A 609 10.82 9.60 -5.92
N TYR A 610 9.57 9.62 -6.39
CA TYR A 610 8.52 8.83 -5.73
C TYR A 610 7.45 8.24 -6.62
N ILE A 611 6.85 7.14 -6.16
CA ILE A 611 5.65 6.52 -6.72
C ILE A 611 4.59 6.48 -5.62
N GLY A 612 3.44 7.10 -5.88
CA GLY A 612 2.28 7.05 -4.99
C GLY A 612 1.11 6.34 -5.65
N ILE A 613 0.58 5.28 -5.04
CA ILE A 613 -0.59 4.57 -5.55
C ILE A 613 -1.74 4.67 -4.56
N GLU A 614 -2.91 5.07 -5.05
CA GLU A 614 -4.15 5.10 -4.30
C GLU A 614 -5.35 4.97 -5.24
N MET A 615 -6.38 4.22 -4.84
CA MET A 615 -7.58 4.02 -5.66
C MET A 615 -8.77 4.88 -5.23
N GLY A 616 -8.83 5.29 -3.96
CA GLY A 616 -9.98 5.97 -3.38
C GLY A 616 -10.23 7.39 -3.90
N GLU A 617 -11.41 7.94 -3.61
CA GLU A 617 -11.79 9.32 -3.98
C GLU A 617 -10.83 10.38 -3.39
N HIS A 618 -10.13 10.03 -2.31
CA HIS A 618 -9.10 10.87 -1.70
C HIS A 618 -7.83 11.03 -2.55
N PHE A 619 -7.66 10.24 -3.61
CA PHE A 619 -6.64 10.53 -4.63
C PHE A 619 -6.84 11.94 -5.22
N GLU A 620 -8.06 12.22 -5.69
CA GLU A 620 -8.41 13.49 -6.35
C GLU A 620 -8.72 14.60 -5.34
N SER A 621 -9.34 14.27 -4.21
CA SER A 621 -9.77 15.26 -3.23
C SER A 621 -8.69 15.63 -2.20
N VAL A 622 -7.66 14.79 -2.02
CA VAL A 622 -6.61 15.00 -1.00
C VAL A 622 -5.21 14.96 -1.61
N ILE A 623 -4.78 13.84 -2.20
CA ILE A 623 -3.38 13.66 -2.64
C ILE A 623 -3.01 14.69 -3.71
N LEU A 624 -3.79 14.76 -4.79
CA LEU A 624 -3.48 15.60 -5.94
C LEU A 624 -3.47 17.10 -5.57
N PRO A 625 -4.49 17.65 -4.88
CA PRO A 625 -4.46 19.02 -4.35
C PRO A 625 -3.29 19.27 -3.40
N ARG A 626 -2.97 18.32 -2.52
CA ARG A 626 -1.85 18.45 -1.56
C ARG A 626 -0.53 18.60 -2.31
N LEU A 627 -0.25 17.74 -3.30
CA LEU A 627 0.98 17.80 -4.06
C LEU A 627 1.06 19.05 -4.93
N LYS A 628 -0.04 19.46 -5.58
CA LYS A 628 -0.10 20.76 -6.29
C LYS A 628 0.22 21.93 -5.37
N LYS A 629 -0.29 21.95 -4.13
CA LYS A 629 0.05 23.00 -3.15
C LYS A 629 1.53 22.97 -2.76
N VAL A 630 2.10 21.79 -2.55
CA VAL A 630 3.53 21.62 -2.22
C VAL A 630 4.41 22.10 -3.37
N ILE A 631 4.10 21.72 -4.61
CA ILE A 631 4.77 22.23 -5.82
C ILE A 631 4.61 23.75 -5.91
N GLY A 632 3.41 24.27 -5.62
CA GLY A 632 3.11 25.71 -5.52
C GLY A 632 3.82 26.46 -4.38
N GLY A 633 4.71 25.81 -3.63
CA GLY A 633 5.51 26.43 -2.57
C GLY A 633 4.78 26.57 -1.22
N PHE A 634 3.64 25.90 -1.03
CA PHE A 634 2.96 25.88 0.25
C PHE A 634 3.83 25.22 1.32
N LYS A 635 4.06 25.93 2.42
CA LYS A 635 4.89 25.46 3.54
C LYS A 635 4.03 24.67 4.53
N SER A 636 4.32 23.39 4.68
CA SER A 636 3.74 22.52 5.72
C SER A 636 4.82 21.64 6.35
N GLY A 637 4.58 21.17 7.58
CA GLY A 637 5.29 20.02 8.17
C GLY A 637 6.83 20.02 8.05
N ALA A 638 7.34 18.96 7.41
CA ALA A 638 8.76 18.64 7.25
C ALA A 638 9.42 19.48 6.14
N ALA A 639 10.76 19.57 6.17
CA ALA A 639 11.59 20.21 5.13
C ALA A 639 11.07 21.62 4.74
N LYS A 640 10.89 22.50 5.73
CA LYS A 640 10.27 23.83 5.56
C LYS A 640 11.09 24.78 4.66
N GLU A 641 12.35 24.48 4.43
CA GLU A 641 13.23 25.15 3.50
C GLU A 641 12.82 24.95 2.02
N PHE A 642 12.06 23.90 1.69
CA PHE A 642 11.61 23.63 0.33
C PHE A 642 10.66 24.70 -0.20
N ASN A 643 11.05 25.44 -1.25
CA ASN A 643 10.34 26.63 -1.73
C ASN A 643 9.24 26.38 -2.78
N GLY A 644 9.12 25.16 -3.29
CA GLY A 644 8.24 24.82 -4.41
C GLY A 644 9.03 24.28 -5.60
N GLY A 645 8.31 23.99 -6.68
CA GLY A 645 8.86 23.49 -7.93
C GLY A 645 8.75 21.97 -8.09
N GLY A 646 8.81 21.50 -9.32
CA GLY A 646 8.91 20.09 -9.69
C GLY A 646 8.03 19.67 -10.86
N VAL A 647 8.25 18.45 -11.32
CA VAL A 647 7.55 17.80 -12.42
C VAL A 647 7.02 16.45 -11.93
N ILE A 648 5.72 16.24 -12.03
CA ILE A 648 5.10 14.96 -11.63
C ILE A 648 4.21 14.43 -12.75
N LYS A 649 4.21 13.11 -12.91
CA LYS A 649 3.33 12.39 -13.82
C LYS A 649 2.11 11.89 -13.04
N VAL A 650 0.93 11.98 -13.62
CA VAL A 650 -0.32 11.51 -13.01
C VAL A 650 -1.09 10.70 -14.04
N TYR A 651 -1.55 9.52 -13.65
CA TYR A 651 -2.43 8.71 -14.51
C TYR A 651 -3.30 7.76 -13.71
N ALA A 652 -4.36 7.27 -14.33
CA ALA A 652 -5.13 6.14 -13.83
C ALA A 652 -4.72 4.86 -14.54
N LEU A 653 -5.01 3.71 -13.95
CA LEU A 653 -4.95 2.43 -14.66
C LEU A 653 -6.37 1.93 -14.95
N GLU A 654 -6.51 1.17 -16.03
CA GLU A 654 -7.71 0.36 -16.28
C GLU A 654 -8.00 -0.53 -15.05
N SER A 655 -9.25 -0.54 -14.58
CA SER A 655 -9.63 -1.33 -13.41
C SER A 655 -10.10 -2.75 -13.78
N TYR A 656 -10.11 -3.65 -12.79
CA TYR A 656 -10.68 -4.99 -12.96
C TYR A 656 -12.14 -4.94 -13.46
N GLU A 657 -12.94 -4.08 -12.84
CA GLU A 657 -14.37 -3.95 -13.12
C GLU A 657 -14.63 -3.41 -14.53
N GLU A 658 -13.81 -2.46 -14.99
CA GLU A 658 -13.91 -1.95 -16.36
C GLU A 658 -13.66 -3.04 -17.39
N ILE A 659 -12.72 -3.94 -17.11
CA ILE A 659 -12.44 -5.08 -17.98
C ILE A 659 -13.62 -6.05 -18.01
N LEU A 660 -14.12 -6.47 -16.83
CA LEU A 660 -15.24 -7.41 -16.75
C LEU A 660 -16.51 -6.87 -17.43
N ARG A 661 -16.71 -5.55 -17.48
CA ARG A 661 -17.85 -4.93 -18.17
C ARG A 661 -17.70 -4.88 -19.69
N LYS A 662 -16.46 -4.88 -20.19
CA LYS A 662 -16.16 -4.76 -21.62
C LYS A 662 -15.95 -6.12 -22.28
N ILE A 663 -15.51 -7.13 -21.53
CA ILE A 663 -15.24 -8.46 -22.06
C ILE A 663 -16.51 -9.08 -22.65
N LYS A 664 -16.37 -9.73 -23.81
CA LYS A 664 -17.42 -10.48 -24.48
C LYS A 664 -16.88 -11.86 -24.79
N TYR A 665 -17.72 -12.87 -24.60
CA TYR A 665 -17.41 -14.25 -24.97
C TYR A 665 -18.30 -14.61 -26.17
N GLU A 666 -17.69 -15.22 -27.18
CA GLU A 666 -18.41 -15.77 -28.34
C GLU A 666 -18.39 -17.30 -28.28
N ASP A 667 -19.50 -17.93 -28.67
CA ASP A 667 -19.59 -19.39 -28.74
C ASP A 667 -18.68 -19.91 -29.87
N ASN A 668 -17.70 -20.74 -29.51
CA ASN A 668 -16.83 -21.42 -30.45
C ASN A 668 -16.67 -22.88 -30.02
N ASP A 669 -16.61 -23.81 -30.98
CA ASP A 669 -16.45 -25.26 -30.74
C ASP A 669 -15.07 -25.64 -30.16
N LYS A 670 -14.19 -24.66 -29.93
CA LYS A 670 -12.87 -24.85 -29.31
C LYS A 670 -12.94 -24.44 -27.83
N PRO A 671 -12.41 -25.26 -26.90
CA PRO A 671 -12.23 -24.84 -25.50
C PRO A 671 -11.38 -23.57 -25.47
N LEU A 672 -11.76 -22.53 -24.70
CA LEU A 672 -11.11 -21.20 -24.56
C LEU A 672 -9.71 -21.14 -25.21
N ALA A 673 -9.70 -21.07 -26.54
CA ALA A 673 -8.49 -21.22 -27.33
C ALA A 673 -8.08 -19.81 -27.70
N TYR A 674 -7.08 -19.31 -26.97
CA TYR A 674 -6.44 -18.02 -27.19
C TYR A 674 -5.76 -17.98 -28.55
N ASP A 675 -6.54 -17.79 -29.61
CA ASP A 675 -5.99 -17.33 -30.88
C ASP A 675 -5.74 -15.83 -30.71
N GLU A 676 -4.51 -15.38 -30.92
CA GLU A 676 -4.03 -13.99 -30.76
C GLU A 676 -4.66 -13.01 -31.79
N GLN A 677 -5.90 -13.27 -32.20
CA GLN A 677 -6.60 -12.62 -33.30
C GLN A 677 -7.98 -12.07 -32.88
N TYR A 678 -8.48 -12.39 -31.69
CA TYR A 678 -9.86 -12.10 -31.25
C TYR A 678 -9.98 -11.07 -30.10
N SER A 679 -9.15 -10.02 -30.12
CA SER A 679 -9.36 -8.88 -29.23
C SER A 679 -10.24 -7.81 -29.91
N ASP A 680 -11.18 -7.20 -29.17
CA ASP A 680 -11.95 -6.02 -29.62
C ASP A 680 -11.05 -4.82 -30.00
N LEU A 681 -9.76 -4.87 -29.60
CA LEU A 681 -8.73 -3.87 -29.89
C LEU A 681 -7.82 -4.25 -31.07
N VAL A 682 -8.11 -5.37 -31.74
CA VAL A 682 -7.37 -5.86 -32.90
C VAL A 682 -8.29 -5.88 -34.11
N GLU A 683 -7.81 -5.35 -35.23
CA GLU A 683 -8.57 -5.25 -36.47
C GLU A 683 -7.76 -5.82 -37.64
N CYS A 684 -8.44 -6.58 -38.49
CA CYS A 684 -7.85 -7.13 -39.71
C CYS A 684 -7.99 -6.12 -40.86
N LYS A 685 -6.86 -5.58 -41.31
CA LYS A 685 -6.76 -4.68 -42.47
C LYS A 685 -5.86 -5.32 -43.53
N ASN A 686 -6.40 -5.55 -44.73
CA ASN A 686 -5.66 -6.13 -45.86
C ASN A 686 -4.95 -7.45 -45.50
N GLU A 687 -5.67 -8.40 -44.90
CA GLU A 687 -5.15 -9.72 -44.48
C GLU A 687 -4.05 -9.66 -43.40
N SER A 688 -3.89 -8.52 -42.72
CA SER A 688 -2.95 -8.33 -41.61
C SER A 688 -3.69 -7.79 -40.38
N TYR A 689 -3.40 -8.39 -39.22
CA TYR A 689 -3.92 -7.91 -37.94
C TYR A 689 -3.13 -6.70 -37.46
N THR A 690 -3.84 -5.68 -36.98
CA THR A 690 -3.28 -4.40 -36.53
C THR A 690 -3.97 -3.93 -35.26
N LEU A 691 -3.31 -3.07 -34.50
CA LEU A 691 -3.89 -2.47 -33.30
C LEU A 691 -4.90 -1.37 -33.67
N ASN A 692 -6.07 -1.39 -33.05
CA ASN A 692 -7.04 -0.31 -33.17
C ASN A 692 -6.65 0.89 -32.31
N VAL A 693 -5.74 1.71 -32.82
CA VAL A 693 -5.23 2.92 -32.12
C VAL A 693 -6.36 3.90 -31.84
N GLU A 694 -7.30 4.08 -32.78
CA GLU A 694 -8.42 5.03 -32.61
C GLU A 694 -9.36 4.61 -31.46
N ALA A 695 -9.62 3.30 -31.30
CA ALA A 695 -10.39 2.79 -30.17
C ALA A 695 -9.69 3.03 -28.83
N LEU A 696 -8.37 2.80 -28.78
CA LEU A 696 -7.55 3.05 -27.59
C LEU A 696 -7.51 4.54 -27.22
N GLU A 697 -7.34 5.43 -28.20
CA GLU A 697 -7.39 6.88 -27.99
C GLU A 697 -8.76 7.34 -27.48
N LYS A 698 -9.86 6.80 -28.05
CA LYS A 698 -11.23 7.04 -27.56
C LYS A 698 -11.45 6.55 -26.13
N MET A 699 -10.76 5.50 -25.72
CA MET A 699 -10.75 5.01 -24.34
C MET A 699 -9.86 5.86 -23.41
N GLY A 700 -9.10 6.81 -23.95
CA GLY A 700 -8.15 7.64 -23.21
C GLY A 700 -6.86 6.90 -22.84
N VAL A 701 -6.49 5.86 -23.60
CA VAL A 701 -5.30 5.05 -23.34
C VAL A 701 -4.03 5.76 -23.81
N ASP A 702 -3.07 5.91 -22.91
CA ASP A 702 -1.69 6.27 -23.26
C ASP A 702 -0.93 4.99 -23.60
N ILE A 703 -0.90 4.67 -24.89
CA ILE A 703 -0.25 3.47 -25.42
C ILE A 703 1.25 3.50 -25.13
N LYS A 704 1.88 4.67 -25.24
CA LYS A 704 3.31 4.85 -24.99
C LYS A 704 3.64 4.52 -23.54
N GLU A 705 2.95 5.16 -22.59
CA GLU A 705 3.17 4.93 -21.16
C GLU A 705 2.83 3.48 -20.76
N THR A 706 1.81 2.87 -21.38
CA THR A 706 1.49 1.45 -21.20
C THR A 706 2.66 0.56 -21.62
N LEU A 707 3.23 0.78 -22.80
CA LEU A 707 4.37 0.03 -23.31
C LEU A 707 5.61 0.21 -22.43
N GLU A 708 5.87 1.44 -21.96
CA GLU A 708 6.99 1.74 -21.07
C GLU A 708 6.84 1.04 -19.71
N ASN A 709 5.63 0.97 -19.15
CA ASN A 709 5.35 0.20 -17.93
C ASN A 709 5.54 -1.31 -18.14
N LEU A 710 5.03 -1.83 -19.26
CA LEU A 710 5.05 -3.25 -19.57
C LEU A 710 6.46 -3.77 -19.88
N HIS A 711 7.29 -3.00 -20.56
CA HIS A 711 8.63 -3.46 -20.99
C HIS A 711 9.76 -2.91 -20.13
N GLY A 712 9.51 -1.83 -19.38
CA GLY A 712 10.53 -1.15 -18.57
C GLY A 712 11.60 -0.43 -19.39
N VAL A 713 11.35 -0.21 -20.67
CA VAL A 713 12.24 0.50 -21.59
C VAL A 713 11.44 1.61 -22.26
N GLY A 714 12.06 2.80 -22.40
CA GLY A 714 11.43 3.94 -23.05
C GLY A 714 11.04 3.66 -24.50
N VAL A 715 9.98 4.29 -24.99
CA VAL A 715 9.52 4.15 -26.39
C VAL A 715 10.05 5.32 -27.23
N GLU A 716 10.67 5.02 -28.37
CA GLU A 716 11.09 6.02 -29.36
C GLU A 716 9.91 6.45 -30.24
N PHE A 717 9.24 5.47 -30.84
CA PHE A 717 8.02 5.67 -31.60
C PHE A 717 7.20 4.37 -31.63
N PHE A 718 5.92 4.50 -31.98
CA PHE A 718 5.05 3.36 -32.28
C PHE A 718 4.04 3.76 -33.36
N ASN A 719 3.45 2.76 -34.02
CA ASN A 719 2.28 2.88 -34.90
C ASN A 719 1.40 1.62 -34.75
N GLU A 720 0.35 1.51 -35.54
CA GLU A 720 -0.62 0.39 -35.50
C GLU A 720 -0.03 -1.01 -35.76
N LYS A 721 1.22 -1.12 -36.23
CA LYS A 721 1.90 -2.39 -36.53
C LYS A 721 3.14 -2.65 -35.69
N VAL A 722 3.91 -1.60 -35.38
CA VAL A 722 5.23 -1.76 -34.76
C VAL A 722 5.50 -0.74 -33.66
N VAL A 723 6.35 -1.11 -32.73
CA VAL A 723 6.96 -0.24 -31.71
C VAL A 723 8.47 -0.36 -31.77
N LYS A 724 9.16 0.76 -31.60
CA LYS A 724 10.61 0.80 -31.40
C LYS A 724 10.94 1.31 -29.99
N PHE A 725 11.64 0.47 -29.23
CA PHE A 725 12.11 0.80 -27.89
C PHE A 725 13.50 1.45 -27.93
N LYS A 726 13.77 2.35 -26.99
CA LYS A 726 15.07 3.02 -26.84
C LYS A 726 16.18 2.01 -26.65
N GLY A 727 17.24 2.14 -27.44
CA GLY A 727 18.41 1.26 -27.40
C GLY A 727 18.19 -0.12 -28.05
N ASN A 728 17.07 -0.34 -28.74
CA ASN A 728 16.84 -1.53 -29.55
C ASN A 728 16.94 -1.19 -31.05
N ASP A 729 17.79 -1.93 -31.78
CA ASP A 729 18.00 -1.71 -33.21
C ASP A 729 16.85 -2.21 -34.08
N LYS A 730 15.98 -3.10 -33.55
CA LYS A 730 14.88 -3.70 -34.29
C LYS A 730 13.51 -3.25 -33.79
N GLU A 731 12.62 -3.03 -34.73
CA GLU A 731 11.20 -2.86 -34.48
C GLU A 731 10.57 -4.18 -34.00
N VAL A 732 9.61 -4.06 -33.08
CA VAL A 732 8.83 -5.17 -32.53
C VAL A 732 7.39 -4.99 -32.97
N GLU A 733 6.72 -6.08 -33.34
CA GLU A 733 5.29 -6.06 -33.63
C GLU A 733 4.49 -5.57 -32.41
N ILE A 734 3.62 -4.59 -32.60
CA ILE A 734 2.92 -3.91 -31.50
C ILE A 734 1.96 -4.85 -30.77
N LEU A 735 1.29 -5.77 -31.48
CA LEU A 735 0.41 -6.76 -30.89
C LEU A 735 1.17 -7.72 -29.98
N LYS A 736 2.36 -8.15 -30.42
CA LYS A 736 3.26 -8.95 -29.59
C LYS A 736 3.76 -8.17 -28.38
N ALA A 737 4.06 -6.88 -28.55
CA ALA A 737 4.49 -6.03 -27.45
C ALA A 737 3.36 -5.78 -26.43
N LEU A 738 2.10 -5.75 -26.85
CA LEU A 738 0.93 -5.55 -25.98
C LEU A 738 0.25 -6.86 -25.56
N LYS A 739 0.76 -8.03 -25.96
CA LYS A 739 0.11 -9.32 -25.78
C LYS A 739 -0.40 -9.57 -24.36
N GLU A 740 0.41 -9.24 -23.34
CA GLU A 740 0.05 -9.41 -21.93
C GLU A 740 -1.03 -8.42 -21.46
N ALA A 741 -1.10 -7.25 -22.08
CA ALA A 741 -2.06 -6.19 -21.76
C ALA A 741 -3.33 -6.27 -22.62
N LEU A 742 -3.43 -7.21 -23.56
CA LEU A 742 -4.64 -7.46 -24.34
C LEU A 742 -5.42 -8.63 -23.76
N ILE A 743 -6.73 -8.61 -23.99
CA ILE A 743 -7.64 -9.72 -23.69
C ILE A 743 -8.00 -10.34 -25.03
N TRP A 744 -7.84 -11.66 -25.10
CA TRP A 744 -7.88 -12.45 -26.32
C TRP A 744 -8.99 -13.49 -26.27
#